data_AF-A0A1R3RGW5-F1
#
_entry.id   AF-A0A1R3RGW5-F1
#
_cell.length_a   1.000
_cell.length_b   1.000
_cell.length_c   1.000
_cell.angle_alpha   90.00
_cell.angle_beta   90.00
_cell.angle_gamma   90.00
#
_symmetry.space_group_name_H-M   'P 1'
#
loop_
_entity.id
_entity.type
_entity.pdbx_description
1 polymer ?
#
loop_
_entity_poly.entity_id
_entity_poly.type
_entity_poly.pdbx_seq_one_letter_code
_entity_poly.pdbx_strand_id
1 'polypeptide(L)'
;MENPYNNPPAAQAVAPPPFPPRPNLYDEVEWAPYLSKDDAKIARRFWSLPDSFLGQSLGEQPRFLRPTTDEEVHTQPMHALARNVYDHMMREHLVPLAPGNWEKRWAESGLDAQAWSFDDVFTGQGFDLGAITEDPDRVAGQLISGMKVQQLRDALEKRNLSNVGTAVQLRQRLRDDKRRVYRNYCVLPRSDLSHWGIKRGDTGKYAIKITDEDAIGALDMYTCAILVSPYNPAYWLSRAYCHYQHAFFDLAVGDAYRAQLLCDVLVNSLHRNRQPGLYTRTWHALEQHIRAQERDPATGNLCPEIELLRQHNGVNYFGHTIRNATRNVISLSLAALQCWEDYHIKEMVYRGQTGIINRDNIPFRDRLQVMESIRKRITAAKTAPDYFFYEKRAGHVFGERRYPYDADDKDRSTDEFVGKATEILISQNGSLPGKKCKVHVDNRTNNGAQLCIVATENIEAKEIIFVEIPSIRGHLNLRKLPKDQNVQPPLRCDNCRRDLPAGHQGNYSNEVQQGNLREACGCILKKIPIAFCPTPNQEYQTCAENARARYHFRTCGMDWEWLHDTMRPITSISRGYQQPYYTHTNEAHTTLLSLLLREVFDITLHRRERDPHLMAHEIDELLVLESPENWQNQSFPFTLAGNVQVPFDMLMQLGVDIFRDLTFDTWVIQLILKKLTAHIVPWDPDLREPREIRKEKETSPGNTISGQGLNISDPMFHALYLYPGFSLFNHACPGSYNATWGYDPEVPNRLLVWSITPIQKGEEIRIPYFHSNDQGVTSITLERVLGRPCDCGGPHIHQRRPKAAAR
;
A
#
# COMPACT_ATOMS: atom_id res chain seq x y z
N MET A 1 56.35 1.82 5.90
CA MET A 1 55.18 0.91 5.85
C MET A 1 54.00 1.68 6.41
N GLU A 2 53.07 2.08 5.56
CA GLU A 2 51.85 2.77 5.98
C GLU A 2 50.96 1.82 6.78
N ASN A 3 50.40 2.35 7.88
CA ASN A 3 49.57 1.59 8.80
C ASN A 3 48.28 1.13 8.08
N PRO A 4 47.99 -0.18 7.95
CA PRO A 4 46.84 -0.70 7.20
C PRO A 4 45.47 -0.25 7.74
N TYR A 5 45.43 0.44 8.88
CA TYR A 5 44.23 1.00 9.51
C TYR A 5 43.88 2.43 9.06
N ASN A 6 44.67 3.06 8.18
CA ASN A 6 44.43 4.44 7.71
C ASN A 6 43.74 4.54 6.34
N ASN A 7 43.43 3.42 5.69
CA ASN A 7 42.78 3.42 4.36
C ASN A 7 41.28 3.07 4.49
N PRO A 8 40.39 3.72 3.72
CA PRO A 8 39.00 3.30 3.63
C PRO A 8 38.93 1.83 3.15
N PRO A 9 37.88 1.07 3.52
CA PRO A 9 37.71 -0.29 3.01
C PRO A 9 37.75 -0.26 1.48
N ALA A 10 38.45 -1.22 0.86
CA ALA A 10 38.47 -1.35 -0.60
C ALA A 10 37.04 -1.33 -1.16
N ALA A 11 36.86 -0.78 -2.37
CA ALA A 11 35.57 -0.83 -3.05
C ALA A 11 35.05 -2.27 -3.05
N GLN A 12 33.79 -2.47 -2.66
CA GLN A 12 33.12 -3.77 -2.47
C GLN A 12 33.47 -4.58 -1.19
N ALA A 13 34.37 -4.12 -0.33
CA ALA A 13 34.70 -4.81 0.93
C ALA A 13 33.54 -4.79 1.96
N VAL A 14 32.63 -3.81 1.86
CA VAL A 14 31.40 -3.73 2.66
C VAL A 14 30.23 -3.84 1.70
N ALA A 15 29.63 -5.03 1.62
CA ALA A 15 28.42 -5.24 0.84
C ALA A 15 27.25 -4.49 1.51
N PRO A 16 26.49 -3.67 0.76
CA PRO A 16 25.32 -3.01 1.33
C PRO A 16 24.25 -4.03 1.73
N PRO A 17 23.39 -3.71 2.71
CA PRO A 17 22.23 -4.53 3.00
C PRO A 17 21.34 -4.65 1.75
N PRO A 18 20.71 -5.82 1.53
CA PRO A 18 19.93 -6.05 0.31
C PRO A 18 18.63 -5.23 0.27
N PHE A 19 18.11 -4.84 1.43
CA PHE A 19 16.92 -4.02 1.57
C PHE A 19 17.19 -2.83 2.50
N PRO A 20 16.40 -1.74 2.37
CA PRO A 20 16.49 -0.57 3.25
C PRO A 20 16.35 -0.90 4.75
N PRO A 21 16.81 0.00 5.65
CA PRO A 21 16.59 -0.16 7.08
C PRO A 21 15.10 -0.10 7.41
N ARG A 22 14.73 -0.75 8.52
CA ARG A 22 13.36 -0.82 9.03
C ARG A 22 13.29 -0.15 10.43
N PRO A 23 12.14 0.39 10.86
CA PRO A 23 12.00 1.02 12.17
C PRO A 23 12.13 0.00 13.31
N ASN A 24 12.50 0.45 14.49
CA ASN A 24 12.31 -0.34 15.70
C ASN A 24 10.83 -0.22 16.12
N LEU A 25 10.09 -1.33 16.23
CA LEU A 25 8.62 -1.35 16.39
C LEU A 25 8.19 -2.04 17.70
N TYR A 26 8.65 -1.52 18.84
CA TYR A 26 8.52 -2.21 20.11
C TYR A 26 7.10 -2.21 20.71
N ASP A 27 6.42 -1.08 20.77
CA ASP A 27 5.13 -0.94 21.48
C ASP A 27 4.11 -0.07 20.74
N GLU A 28 4.38 0.25 19.47
CA GLU A 28 3.55 1.16 18.67
C GLU A 28 2.19 0.54 18.29
N VAL A 29 2.10 -0.80 18.17
CA VAL A 29 0.90 -1.50 17.68
C VAL A 29 0.09 -2.10 18.82
N GLU A 30 -1.18 -1.73 18.91
CA GLU A 30 -2.15 -2.41 19.77
C GLU A 30 -2.68 -3.68 19.07
N TRP A 31 -2.10 -4.81 19.42
CA TRP A 31 -2.53 -6.10 18.89
C TRP A 31 -3.88 -6.56 19.49
N ALA A 32 -4.72 -7.14 18.64
CA ALA A 32 -6.03 -7.72 18.98
C ALA A 32 -5.96 -8.76 20.12
N PRO A 33 -7.07 -9.02 20.83
CA PRO A 33 -7.10 -10.02 21.90
C PRO A 33 -6.81 -11.44 21.39
N TYR A 34 -6.52 -12.36 22.32
CA TYR A 34 -6.38 -13.77 22.01
C TYR A 34 -7.68 -14.35 21.44
N LEU A 35 -7.53 -15.17 20.41
CA LEU A 35 -8.63 -15.83 19.71
C LEU A 35 -9.44 -16.75 20.63
N SER A 36 -10.77 -16.66 20.60
CA SER A 36 -11.64 -17.59 21.32
C SER A 36 -11.68 -18.96 20.63
N LYS A 37 -12.11 -20.01 21.33
CA LYS A 37 -12.26 -21.34 20.73
C LYS A 37 -13.30 -21.38 19.62
N ASP A 38 -14.38 -20.63 19.76
CA ASP A 38 -15.47 -20.63 18.77
C ASP A 38 -15.08 -19.82 17.54
N ASP A 39 -14.40 -18.67 17.71
CA ASP A 39 -13.80 -17.92 16.60
C ASP A 39 -12.78 -18.77 15.85
N ALA A 40 -11.98 -19.58 16.55
CA ALA A 40 -11.03 -20.49 15.91
C ALA A 40 -11.73 -21.55 15.04
N LYS A 41 -12.88 -22.08 15.47
CA LYS A 41 -13.67 -23.02 14.65
C LYS A 41 -14.27 -22.32 13.43
N ILE A 42 -14.79 -21.10 13.59
CA ILE A 42 -15.34 -20.30 12.49
C ILE A 42 -14.24 -19.99 11.47
N ALA A 43 -13.09 -19.48 11.91
CA ALA A 43 -11.96 -19.18 11.04
C ALA A 43 -11.44 -20.43 10.32
N ARG A 44 -11.34 -21.57 11.04
CA ARG A 44 -10.99 -22.85 10.44
C ARG A 44 -12.03 -23.29 9.40
N ARG A 45 -13.33 -23.11 9.66
CA ARG A 45 -14.37 -23.46 8.69
C ARG A 45 -14.22 -22.68 7.39
N PHE A 46 -14.07 -21.36 7.49
CA PHE A 46 -13.82 -20.47 6.35
C PHE A 46 -12.59 -20.90 5.53
N TRP A 47 -11.50 -21.29 6.18
CA TRP A 47 -10.28 -21.72 5.49
C TRP A 47 -10.38 -23.15 4.92
N SER A 48 -10.92 -24.09 5.71
CA SER A 48 -10.86 -25.52 5.40
C SER A 48 -11.70 -25.91 4.19
N LEU A 49 -12.81 -25.21 3.92
CA LEU A 49 -13.67 -25.48 2.77
C LEU A 49 -12.94 -25.29 1.42
N PRO A 50 -12.42 -24.09 1.10
CA PRO A 50 -11.64 -23.89 -0.12
C PRO A 50 -10.31 -24.66 -0.12
N ASP A 51 -9.64 -24.81 1.02
CA ASP A 51 -8.37 -25.56 1.08
C ASP A 51 -8.57 -27.07 0.79
N SER A 52 -9.64 -27.66 1.32
CA SER A 52 -9.98 -29.08 1.04
C SER A 52 -10.32 -29.29 -0.43
N PHE A 53 -11.06 -28.35 -1.03
CA PHE A 53 -11.37 -28.39 -2.46
C PHE A 53 -10.11 -28.29 -3.31
N LEU A 54 -9.18 -27.38 -2.96
CA LEU A 54 -7.86 -27.29 -3.61
C LEU A 54 -7.07 -28.61 -3.49
N GLY A 55 -7.16 -29.29 -2.35
CA GLY A 55 -6.56 -30.61 -2.16
C GLY A 55 -7.14 -31.69 -3.09
N GLN A 56 -8.45 -31.63 -3.34
CA GLN A 56 -9.21 -32.56 -4.20
C GLN A 56 -8.93 -32.31 -5.69
N SER A 57 -8.79 -31.06 -6.12
CA SER A 57 -8.49 -30.71 -7.53
C SER A 57 -7.14 -31.26 -8.01
N LEU A 58 -6.27 -31.64 -7.08
CA LEU A 58 -5.02 -32.31 -7.38
C LEU A 58 -5.20 -33.78 -7.84
N GLY A 59 -6.36 -34.41 -7.66
CA GLY A 59 -6.65 -35.77 -8.15
C GLY A 59 -5.62 -36.82 -7.69
N GLU A 60 -5.39 -37.84 -8.52
CA GLU A 60 -4.52 -39.00 -8.24
C GLU A 60 -3.02 -38.77 -8.53
N GLN A 61 -2.64 -37.56 -8.97
CA GLN A 61 -1.25 -37.29 -9.32
C GLN A 61 -0.30 -37.41 -8.11
N PRO A 62 0.97 -37.82 -8.33
CA PRO A 62 1.96 -37.89 -7.27
C PRO A 62 2.14 -36.54 -6.56
N ARG A 63 2.00 -36.54 -5.23
CA ARG A 63 2.19 -35.35 -4.39
C ARG A 63 3.66 -35.08 -4.16
N PHE A 64 4.05 -33.81 -4.08
CA PHE A 64 5.44 -33.43 -3.83
C PHE A 64 5.85 -33.81 -2.41
N LEU A 65 4.94 -33.65 -1.44
CA LEU A 65 5.12 -34.07 -0.05
C LEU A 65 4.85 -35.55 0.20
N ARG A 66 4.74 -36.39 -0.85
CA ARG A 66 4.57 -37.84 -0.68
C ARG A 66 5.75 -38.39 0.13
N PRO A 67 5.49 -39.10 1.24
CA PRO A 67 6.56 -39.63 2.06
C PRO A 67 7.32 -40.74 1.32
N THR A 68 8.64 -40.72 1.41
CA THR A 68 9.53 -41.75 0.84
C THR A 68 10.18 -42.65 1.88
N THR A 69 10.07 -42.30 3.17
CA THR A 69 10.59 -43.08 4.29
C THR A 69 9.54 -43.22 5.39
N ASP A 70 9.68 -44.23 6.25
CA ASP A 70 8.78 -44.42 7.39
C ASP A 70 8.83 -43.22 8.36
N GLU A 71 9.99 -42.60 8.55
CA GLU A 71 10.11 -41.36 9.33
C GLU A 71 9.24 -40.24 8.74
N GLU A 72 9.28 -40.06 7.41
CA GLU A 72 8.45 -39.05 6.73
C GLU A 72 6.96 -39.33 6.89
N VAL A 73 6.54 -40.61 6.88
CA VAL A 73 5.15 -41.01 7.14
C VAL A 73 4.70 -40.52 8.52
N HIS A 74 5.50 -40.74 9.57
CA HIS A 74 5.17 -40.30 10.93
C HIS A 74 5.14 -38.78 11.08
N THR A 75 5.92 -38.04 10.27
CA THR A 75 5.94 -36.57 10.31
C THR A 75 4.91 -35.90 9.41
N GLN A 76 4.16 -36.63 8.58
CA GLN A 76 3.15 -36.07 7.67
C GLN A 76 2.21 -35.02 8.29
N PRO A 77 1.72 -35.18 9.54
CA PRO A 77 0.83 -34.18 10.16
C PRO A 77 1.45 -32.78 10.25
N MET A 78 2.79 -32.66 10.25
CA MET A 78 3.48 -31.36 10.27
C MET A 78 3.11 -30.46 9.08
N HIS A 79 2.67 -31.05 7.97
CA HIS A 79 2.33 -30.34 6.74
C HIS A 79 0.89 -29.81 6.73
N ALA A 80 0.05 -30.16 7.71
CA ALA A 80 -1.41 -29.98 7.66
C ALA A 80 -1.89 -28.56 7.36
N LEU A 81 -1.11 -27.53 7.73
CA LEU A 81 -1.50 -26.13 7.57
C LEU A 81 -1.17 -25.51 6.20
N ALA A 82 -0.43 -26.23 5.35
CA ALA A 82 -0.02 -25.72 4.04
C ALA A 82 0.13 -26.81 2.97
N ARG A 83 -0.25 -28.06 3.26
CA ARG A 83 -0.04 -29.22 2.37
C ARG A 83 -0.64 -28.99 0.99
N ASN A 84 -1.92 -28.63 0.93
CA ASN A 84 -2.66 -28.50 -0.34
C ASN A 84 -2.09 -27.36 -1.20
N VAL A 85 -1.87 -26.19 -0.61
CA VAL A 85 -1.22 -25.05 -1.30
C VAL A 85 0.17 -25.43 -1.80
N TYR A 86 1.00 -26.06 -0.97
CA TYR A 86 2.37 -26.41 -1.32
C TYR A 86 2.41 -27.45 -2.45
N ASP A 87 1.66 -28.55 -2.33
CA ASP A 87 1.59 -29.57 -3.36
C ASP A 87 1.06 -29.02 -4.70
N HIS A 88 0.05 -28.14 -4.65
CA HIS A 88 -0.50 -27.52 -5.86
C HIS A 88 0.50 -26.60 -6.55
N MET A 89 1.18 -25.76 -5.79
CA MET A 89 2.20 -24.87 -6.31
C MET A 89 3.42 -25.63 -6.84
N MET A 90 3.78 -26.77 -6.24
CA MET A 90 4.92 -27.59 -6.70
C MET A 90 4.72 -28.23 -8.08
N ARG A 91 3.50 -28.24 -8.64
CA ARG A 91 3.26 -28.67 -10.03
C ARG A 91 3.99 -27.81 -11.06
N GLU A 92 4.00 -26.50 -10.83
CA GLU A 92 4.54 -25.50 -11.76
C GLU A 92 5.35 -24.45 -10.99
N HIS A 93 6.38 -24.94 -10.32
CA HIS A 93 7.21 -24.10 -9.46
C HIS A 93 8.44 -23.51 -10.17
N LEU A 94 8.73 -23.88 -11.42
CA LEU A 94 9.95 -23.44 -12.11
C LEU A 94 9.82 -22.10 -12.81
N VAL A 95 8.61 -21.73 -13.23
CA VAL A 95 8.32 -20.48 -13.94
C VAL A 95 7.04 -19.86 -13.39
N PRO A 96 6.93 -18.52 -13.36
CA PRO A 96 5.72 -17.86 -12.90
C PRO A 96 4.54 -18.11 -13.83
N LEU A 97 3.33 -17.99 -13.27
CA LEU A 97 2.10 -17.93 -14.03
C LEU A 97 2.13 -16.73 -15.00
N ALA A 98 1.88 -16.99 -16.29
CA ALA A 98 1.76 -15.92 -17.27
C ALA A 98 0.45 -15.13 -17.06
N PRO A 99 0.46 -13.78 -17.06
CA PRO A 99 -0.74 -12.97 -16.86
C PRO A 99 -1.86 -13.19 -17.88
N GLY A 100 -1.60 -13.77 -19.06
CA GLY A 100 -2.65 -14.11 -20.04
C GLY A 100 -3.29 -15.49 -19.83
N ASN A 101 -2.72 -16.33 -18.97
CA ASN A 101 -3.14 -17.73 -18.79
C ASN A 101 -3.87 -17.96 -17.46
N TRP A 102 -3.99 -16.94 -16.61
CA TRP A 102 -4.50 -17.10 -15.26
C TRP A 102 -5.96 -17.59 -15.22
N GLU A 103 -6.83 -17.13 -16.12
CA GLU A 103 -8.24 -17.57 -16.19
C GLU A 103 -8.33 -19.07 -16.42
N LYS A 104 -7.59 -19.57 -17.42
CA LYS A 104 -7.51 -21.00 -17.72
C LYS A 104 -6.98 -21.79 -16.52
N ARG A 105 -5.94 -21.28 -15.85
CA ARG A 105 -5.36 -21.95 -14.67
C ARG A 105 -6.28 -21.94 -13.45
N TRP A 106 -7.03 -20.86 -13.30
CA TRP A 106 -8.03 -20.73 -12.26
C TRP A 106 -9.17 -21.75 -12.49
N ALA A 107 -9.65 -21.86 -13.74
CA ALA A 107 -10.61 -22.88 -14.16
C ALA A 107 -10.09 -24.32 -13.98
N GLU A 108 -8.81 -24.58 -14.31
CA GLU A 108 -8.17 -25.89 -14.08
C GLU A 108 -8.13 -26.27 -12.59
N SER A 109 -8.07 -25.30 -11.68
CA SER A 109 -8.12 -25.57 -10.24
C SER A 109 -9.54 -25.87 -9.73
N GLY A 110 -10.57 -25.50 -10.50
CA GLY A 110 -11.99 -25.60 -10.16
C GLY A 110 -12.47 -24.65 -9.06
N LEU A 111 -11.58 -23.86 -8.46
CA LEU A 111 -11.92 -22.90 -7.40
C LEU A 111 -12.74 -21.71 -7.91
N ASP A 112 -12.76 -21.49 -9.23
CA ASP A 112 -13.53 -20.46 -9.91
C ASP A 112 -15.03 -20.75 -9.94
N ALA A 113 -15.38 -22.03 -10.10
CA ALA A 113 -16.76 -22.50 -10.19
C ALA A 113 -17.36 -22.81 -8.81
N GLN A 114 -16.55 -22.85 -7.75
CA GLN A 114 -17.00 -23.18 -6.40
C GLN A 114 -17.38 -21.91 -5.63
N ALA A 115 -18.60 -21.91 -5.09
CA ALA A 115 -19.07 -20.93 -4.13
C ALA A 115 -19.64 -21.63 -2.90
N TRP A 116 -19.68 -20.92 -1.77
CA TRP A 116 -20.23 -21.43 -0.51
C TRP A 116 -21.33 -20.49 0.01
N SER A 117 -22.50 -21.07 0.23
CA SER A 117 -23.68 -20.38 0.76
C SER A 117 -23.60 -20.21 2.29
N PHE A 118 -24.54 -19.44 2.86
CA PHE A 118 -24.68 -19.35 4.32
C PHE A 118 -24.81 -20.73 4.98
N ASP A 119 -25.57 -21.65 4.38
CA ASP A 119 -25.78 -22.98 4.92
C ASP A 119 -24.53 -23.86 4.86
N ASP A 120 -23.77 -23.77 3.76
CA ASP A 120 -22.50 -24.49 3.63
C ASP A 120 -21.51 -24.08 4.73
N VAL A 121 -21.50 -22.80 5.09
CA VAL A 121 -20.56 -22.27 6.09
C VAL A 121 -21.05 -22.55 7.50
N PHE A 122 -22.29 -22.22 7.84
CA PHE A 122 -22.74 -22.10 9.23
C PHE A 122 -23.72 -23.19 9.69
N THR A 123 -24.54 -23.74 8.80
CA THR A 123 -25.64 -24.62 9.21
C THR A 123 -25.14 -25.99 9.67
N GLY A 124 -25.67 -26.46 10.81
CA GLY A 124 -25.29 -27.74 11.42
C GLY A 124 -23.88 -27.78 12.03
N GLN A 125 -23.15 -26.66 12.06
CA GLN A 125 -21.78 -26.60 12.59
C GLN A 125 -21.72 -26.27 14.09
N GLY A 126 -22.85 -25.87 14.69
CA GLY A 126 -22.92 -25.53 16.12
C GLY A 126 -22.23 -24.20 16.48
N PHE A 127 -22.11 -23.27 15.52
CA PHE A 127 -21.60 -21.93 15.79
C PHE A 127 -22.66 -21.06 16.47
N ASP A 128 -22.23 -20.24 17.43
CA ASP A 128 -23.05 -19.17 18.02
C ASP A 128 -22.57 -17.81 17.48
N LEU A 129 -23.26 -17.31 16.45
CA LEU A 129 -23.03 -15.97 15.89
C LEU A 129 -24.03 -14.94 16.46
N GLY A 130 -24.62 -15.24 17.63
CA GLY A 130 -25.60 -14.39 18.28
C GLY A 130 -26.79 -14.10 17.39
N ALA A 131 -27.03 -12.82 17.08
CA ALA A 131 -28.22 -12.39 16.36
C ALA A 131 -28.34 -12.97 14.93
N ILE A 132 -27.21 -13.35 14.31
CA ILE A 132 -27.16 -13.87 12.93
C ILE A 132 -27.75 -15.29 12.85
N THR A 133 -27.52 -16.14 13.86
CA THR A 133 -27.97 -17.54 13.89
C THR A 133 -29.15 -17.78 14.83
N GLU A 134 -29.45 -16.83 15.72
CA GLU A 134 -30.60 -16.91 16.63
C GLU A 134 -31.92 -16.59 15.92
N ASP A 135 -32.93 -17.42 16.16
CA ASP A 135 -34.34 -17.26 15.74
C ASP A 135 -34.77 -15.76 15.73
N PRO A 136 -35.29 -15.22 14.61
CA PRO A 136 -35.72 -13.84 14.49
C PRO A 136 -36.76 -13.40 15.53
N ASP A 137 -37.53 -14.33 16.08
CA ASP A 137 -38.54 -14.08 17.11
C ASP A 137 -37.99 -14.19 18.54
N ARG A 138 -36.66 -14.33 18.71
CA ARG A 138 -35.97 -14.41 20.00
C ARG A 138 -34.86 -13.38 20.15
N VAL A 139 -34.59 -13.02 21.41
CA VAL A 139 -33.42 -12.26 21.83
C VAL A 139 -32.84 -12.89 23.09
N ALA A 140 -31.57 -13.31 23.01
CA ALA A 140 -30.89 -14.08 24.06
C ALA A 140 -31.71 -15.31 24.51
N GLY A 141 -32.28 -16.05 23.56
CA GLY A 141 -33.11 -17.23 23.78
C GLY A 141 -34.54 -16.96 24.25
N GLN A 142 -34.90 -15.71 24.62
CA GLN A 142 -36.25 -15.34 25.05
C GLN A 142 -37.12 -14.88 23.87
N LEU A 143 -38.36 -15.37 23.78
CA LEU A 143 -39.35 -14.93 22.78
C LEU A 143 -39.69 -13.43 22.94
N ILE A 144 -39.61 -12.67 21.84
CA ILE A 144 -39.90 -11.22 21.82
C ILE A 144 -41.34 -10.92 22.28
N SER A 145 -42.28 -11.83 21.98
CA SER A 145 -43.67 -11.73 22.44
C SER A 145 -43.79 -11.74 23.97
N GLY A 146 -42.91 -12.47 24.65
CA GLY A 146 -42.87 -12.60 26.12
C GLY A 146 -42.03 -11.56 26.85
N MET A 147 -41.34 -10.66 26.13
CA MET A 147 -40.50 -9.62 26.75
C MET A 147 -41.36 -8.49 27.35
N LYS A 148 -40.96 -8.02 28.54
CA LYS A 148 -41.52 -6.83 29.20
C LYS A 148 -41.05 -5.54 28.50
N VAL A 149 -41.79 -4.45 28.66
CA VAL A 149 -41.47 -3.14 28.02
C VAL A 149 -40.05 -2.67 28.32
N GLN A 150 -39.60 -2.78 29.57
CA GLN A 150 -38.23 -2.39 29.93
C GLN A 150 -37.19 -3.24 29.20
N GLN A 151 -37.37 -4.56 29.15
CA GLN A 151 -36.47 -5.47 28.43
C GLN A 151 -36.41 -5.15 26.93
N LEU A 152 -37.53 -4.77 26.32
CA LEU A 152 -37.58 -4.34 24.92
C LEU A 152 -36.81 -3.03 24.70
N ARG A 153 -36.95 -2.07 25.62
CA ARG A 153 -36.19 -0.80 25.58
C ARG A 153 -34.69 -1.06 25.72
N ASP A 154 -34.29 -1.85 26.71
CA ASP A 154 -32.89 -2.20 26.94
C ASP A 154 -32.29 -2.95 25.73
N ALA A 155 -33.05 -3.85 25.11
CA ALA A 155 -32.62 -4.60 23.93
C ALA A 155 -32.45 -3.71 22.68
N LEU A 156 -33.33 -2.73 22.49
CA LEU A 156 -33.24 -1.74 21.40
C LEU A 156 -32.10 -0.76 21.64
N GLU A 157 -31.94 -0.28 22.87
CA GLU A 157 -30.87 0.65 23.26
C GLU A 157 -29.48 0.04 23.06
N LYS A 158 -29.29 -1.22 23.46
CA LYS A 158 -28.04 -1.99 23.18
C LYS A 158 -27.72 -2.12 21.69
N ARG A 159 -28.71 -1.97 20.81
CA ARG A 159 -28.59 -2.07 19.35
C ARG A 159 -28.56 -0.70 18.67
N ASN A 160 -28.48 0.40 19.44
CA ASN A 160 -28.58 1.77 18.95
C ASN A 160 -29.86 2.06 18.15
N LEU A 161 -30.96 1.39 18.51
CA LEU A 161 -32.28 1.63 17.93
C LEU A 161 -33.12 2.48 18.88
N SER A 162 -34.03 3.29 18.33
CA SER A 162 -34.96 4.07 19.13
C SER A 162 -35.73 3.18 20.11
N ASN A 163 -35.69 3.52 21.40
CA ASN A 163 -36.41 2.82 22.48
C ASN A 163 -37.77 3.50 22.82
N VAL A 164 -38.19 4.48 22.00
CA VAL A 164 -39.45 5.22 22.17
C VAL A 164 -40.60 4.53 21.45
N GLY A 165 -41.76 4.47 22.10
CA GLY A 165 -43.00 3.93 21.54
C GLY A 165 -43.75 2.97 22.47
N THR A 166 -44.87 2.46 21.96
CA THR A 166 -45.71 1.43 22.60
C THR A 166 -45.04 0.06 22.56
N ALA A 167 -45.45 -0.87 23.43
CA ALA A 167 -44.90 -2.23 23.47
C ALA A 167 -44.96 -2.95 22.10
N VAL A 168 -46.03 -2.73 21.33
CA VAL A 168 -46.19 -3.29 19.98
C VAL A 168 -45.13 -2.73 19.02
N GLN A 169 -44.93 -1.41 19.02
CA GLN A 169 -43.92 -0.75 18.19
C GLN A 169 -42.50 -1.19 18.55
N LEU A 170 -42.19 -1.33 19.85
CA LEU A 170 -40.88 -1.81 20.30
C LEU A 170 -40.61 -3.25 19.86
N ARG A 171 -41.62 -4.14 19.99
CA ARG A 171 -41.49 -5.53 19.51
C ARG A 171 -41.31 -5.62 18.01
N GLN A 172 -42.08 -4.85 17.25
CA GLN A 172 -41.97 -4.84 15.80
C GLN A 172 -40.59 -4.37 15.36
N ARG A 173 -40.09 -3.27 15.94
CA ARG A 173 -38.75 -2.74 15.64
C ARG A 173 -37.64 -3.74 15.95
N LEU A 174 -37.76 -4.46 17.06
CA LEU A 174 -36.80 -5.50 17.44
C LEU A 174 -36.85 -6.70 16.49
N ARG A 175 -38.05 -7.10 16.04
CA ARG A 175 -38.22 -8.15 15.01
C ARG A 175 -37.67 -7.72 13.66
N ASP A 176 -37.93 -6.49 13.24
CA ASP A 176 -37.45 -5.96 11.96
C ASP A 176 -35.92 -5.92 11.94
N ASP A 177 -35.30 -5.48 13.03
CA ASP A 177 -33.84 -5.53 13.20
C ASP A 177 -33.32 -6.96 13.21
N LYS A 178 -33.91 -7.85 14.01
CA LYS A 178 -33.53 -9.27 14.07
C LYS A 178 -33.63 -9.92 12.69
N ARG A 179 -34.69 -9.68 11.93
CA ARG A 179 -34.87 -10.20 10.57
C ARG A 179 -33.84 -9.63 9.59
N ARG A 180 -33.41 -8.38 9.76
CA ARG A 180 -32.39 -7.75 8.91
C ARG A 180 -31.01 -8.38 9.09
N VAL A 181 -30.68 -8.83 10.31
CA VAL A 181 -29.36 -9.39 10.66
C VAL A 181 -29.36 -10.93 10.63
N TYR A 182 -30.53 -11.56 10.74
CA TYR A 182 -30.68 -13.01 10.67
C TYR A 182 -30.18 -13.54 9.32
N ARG A 183 -29.31 -14.55 9.37
CA ARG A 183 -28.69 -15.20 8.21
C ARG A 183 -28.03 -14.22 7.24
N ASN A 184 -27.49 -13.14 7.79
CA ASN A 184 -26.81 -12.09 7.05
C ASN A 184 -25.45 -11.80 7.69
N TYR A 185 -24.39 -12.41 7.15
CA TYR A 185 -23.02 -12.19 7.60
C TYR A 185 -22.36 -11.14 6.71
N CYS A 186 -22.15 -9.93 7.24
CA CYS A 186 -21.56 -8.79 6.54
C CYS A 186 -20.22 -8.40 7.16
N VAL A 187 -19.16 -8.31 6.34
CA VAL A 187 -17.82 -7.88 6.78
C VAL A 187 -17.13 -6.99 5.74
N LEU A 188 -16.03 -6.34 6.13
CA LEU A 188 -15.33 -5.31 5.35
C LEU A 188 -16.24 -4.12 4.98
N PRO A 189 -16.59 -3.26 5.94
CA PRO A 189 -17.34 -2.05 5.64
C PRO A 189 -16.57 -1.15 4.66
N ARG A 190 -17.30 -0.45 3.81
CA ARG A 190 -16.76 0.53 2.84
C ARG A 190 -17.00 1.95 3.35
N SER A 191 -16.21 2.91 2.86
CA SER A 191 -16.38 4.34 3.21
C SER A 191 -17.77 4.84 2.86
N ASP A 192 -18.28 5.82 3.61
CA ASP A 192 -19.44 6.60 3.20
C ASP A 192 -18.98 7.73 2.26
N LEU A 193 -19.42 7.68 1.01
CA LEU A 193 -19.10 8.68 -0.02
C LEU A 193 -20.34 9.48 -0.45
N SER A 194 -21.39 9.47 0.36
CA SER A 194 -22.64 10.17 0.06
C SER A 194 -22.47 11.68 -0.09
N HIS A 195 -21.47 12.29 0.56
CA HIS A 195 -21.13 13.71 0.39
C HIS A 195 -20.55 14.04 -1.00
N TRP A 196 -20.12 13.02 -1.75
CA TRP A 196 -19.71 13.09 -3.16
C TRP A 196 -20.81 12.65 -4.13
N GLY A 197 -22.03 12.39 -3.64
CA GLY A 197 -23.13 11.86 -4.45
C GLY A 197 -23.08 10.35 -4.70
N ILE A 198 -22.09 9.65 -4.15
CA ILE A 198 -21.91 8.21 -4.34
C ILE A 198 -22.70 7.49 -3.25
N LYS A 199 -23.87 6.94 -3.62
CA LYS A 199 -24.79 6.28 -2.68
C LYS A 199 -24.56 4.78 -2.65
N ARG A 200 -23.95 4.29 -1.57
CA ARG A 200 -23.86 2.86 -1.26
C ARG A 200 -25.14 2.41 -0.55
N GLY A 201 -26.04 1.77 -1.30
CA GLY A 201 -27.25 1.15 -0.74
C GLY A 201 -26.91 0.05 0.27
N ASP A 202 -27.92 -0.56 0.90
CA ASP A 202 -27.68 -1.56 1.95
C ASP A 202 -26.78 -2.71 1.46
N THR A 203 -26.92 -3.15 0.21
CA THR A 203 -26.08 -4.14 -0.47
C THR A 203 -24.62 -3.69 -0.68
N GLY A 204 -24.37 -2.40 -0.93
CA GLY A 204 -23.04 -1.85 -1.24
C GLY A 204 -22.21 -1.37 -0.05
N LYS A 205 -22.73 -1.43 1.19
CA LYS A 205 -22.03 -0.98 2.41
C LYS A 205 -20.87 -1.87 2.86
N TYR A 206 -20.87 -3.13 2.44
CA TYR A 206 -19.88 -4.13 2.83
C TYR A 206 -19.34 -4.81 1.57
N ALA A 207 -18.04 -5.08 1.55
CA ALA A 207 -17.41 -5.75 0.41
C ALA A 207 -17.70 -7.25 0.38
N ILE A 208 -17.97 -7.88 1.53
CA ILE A 208 -18.31 -9.31 1.62
C ILE A 208 -19.64 -9.48 2.35
N LYS A 209 -20.53 -10.27 1.74
CA LYS A 209 -21.84 -10.61 2.29
C LYS A 209 -22.17 -12.06 2.02
N ILE A 210 -22.63 -12.75 3.06
CA ILE A 210 -23.12 -14.11 2.97
C ILE A 210 -24.56 -14.08 3.45
N THR A 211 -25.48 -14.36 2.52
CA THR A 211 -26.93 -14.34 2.73
C THR A 211 -27.52 -15.69 2.30
N ASP A 212 -28.83 -15.82 2.39
CA ASP A 212 -29.55 -17.00 1.87
C ASP A 212 -29.59 -17.04 0.34
N GLU A 213 -29.42 -15.89 -0.30
CA GLU A 213 -29.53 -15.74 -1.76
C GLU A 213 -28.16 -15.71 -2.44
N ASP A 214 -27.10 -15.37 -1.69
CA ASP A 214 -25.75 -15.16 -2.20
C ASP A 214 -24.76 -16.21 -1.65
N ALA A 215 -23.87 -16.66 -2.52
CA ALA A 215 -22.73 -17.50 -2.15
C ALA A 215 -21.42 -16.74 -2.40
N ILE A 216 -20.39 -17.05 -1.61
CA ILE A 216 -19.08 -16.39 -1.70
C ILE A 216 -18.00 -17.34 -2.23
N GLY A 217 -17.03 -16.77 -2.96
CA GLY A 217 -15.92 -17.53 -3.55
C GLY A 217 -14.74 -17.73 -2.59
N ALA A 218 -13.70 -18.44 -3.06
CA ALA A 218 -12.56 -18.82 -2.24
C ALA A 218 -11.79 -17.61 -1.66
N LEU A 219 -11.66 -16.52 -2.43
CA LEU A 219 -10.99 -15.31 -1.98
C LEU A 219 -11.67 -14.71 -0.75
N ASP A 220 -13.00 -14.62 -0.77
CA ASP A 220 -13.81 -14.07 0.32
C ASP A 220 -13.80 -14.97 1.55
N MET A 221 -13.81 -16.29 1.33
CA MET A 221 -13.66 -17.28 2.40
C MET A 221 -12.32 -17.11 3.13
N TYR A 222 -11.20 -16.98 2.41
CA TYR A 222 -9.90 -16.74 3.03
C TYR A 222 -9.82 -15.37 3.72
N THR A 223 -10.41 -14.33 3.14
CA THR A 223 -10.50 -13.01 3.76
C THR A 223 -11.31 -13.05 5.06
N CYS A 224 -12.42 -13.79 5.11
CA CYS A 224 -13.20 -14.01 6.32
C CYS A 224 -12.41 -14.78 7.39
N ALA A 225 -11.63 -15.81 7.01
CA ALA A 225 -10.76 -16.52 7.94
C ALA A 225 -9.73 -15.58 8.60
N ILE A 226 -9.13 -14.67 7.82
CA ILE A 226 -8.18 -13.66 8.32
C ILE A 226 -8.86 -12.68 9.26
N LEU A 227 -10.05 -12.17 8.91
CA LEU A 227 -10.78 -11.22 9.77
C LEU A 227 -11.09 -11.80 11.15
N VAL A 228 -11.40 -13.09 11.22
CA VAL A 228 -11.70 -13.79 12.49
C VAL A 228 -10.42 -14.15 13.24
N SER A 229 -9.35 -14.56 12.55
CA SER A 229 -8.09 -15.01 13.15
C SER A 229 -6.88 -14.47 12.37
N PRO A 230 -6.53 -13.19 12.60
CA PRO A 230 -5.58 -12.45 11.76
C PRO A 230 -4.13 -12.91 11.91
N TYR A 231 -3.77 -13.58 13.01
CA TYR A 231 -2.39 -13.98 13.29
C TYR A 231 -2.06 -15.42 12.89
N ASN A 232 -2.94 -16.09 12.12
CA ASN A 232 -2.65 -17.41 11.58
C ASN A 232 -1.98 -17.28 10.18
N PRO A 233 -0.68 -17.63 10.04
CA PRO A 233 0.03 -17.50 8.76
C PRO A 233 -0.51 -18.40 7.65
N ALA A 234 -1.22 -19.48 7.98
CA ALA A 234 -1.82 -20.36 6.97
C ALA A 234 -2.91 -19.65 6.15
N TYR A 235 -3.69 -18.78 6.80
CA TYR A 235 -4.78 -18.06 6.13
C TYR A 235 -4.24 -17.01 5.14
N TRP A 236 -3.20 -16.28 5.56
CA TRP A 236 -2.47 -15.37 4.68
C TRP A 236 -1.81 -16.08 3.51
N LEU A 237 -1.20 -17.25 3.74
CA LEU A 237 -0.62 -18.06 2.67
C LEU A 237 -1.67 -18.50 1.65
N SER A 238 -2.82 -19.00 2.11
CA SER A 238 -3.90 -19.45 1.20
C SER A 238 -4.48 -18.28 0.39
N ARG A 239 -4.67 -17.11 1.01
CA ARG A 239 -5.12 -15.90 0.29
C ARG A 239 -4.05 -15.39 -0.69
N ALA A 240 -2.78 -15.39 -0.30
CA ALA A 240 -1.66 -15.07 -1.19
C ALA A 240 -1.62 -15.99 -2.41
N TYR A 241 -1.84 -17.29 -2.21
CA TYR A 241 -1.89 -18.25 -3.30
C TYR A 241 -3.09 -18.01 -4.22
N CYS A 242 -4.26 -17.69 -3.66
CA CYS A 242 -5.43 -17.31 -4.44
C CYS A 242 -5.16 -16.07 -5.31
N HIS A 243 -4.56 -15.01 -4.75
CA HIS A 243 -4.11 -13.84 -5.51
C HIS A 243 -3.10 -14.19 -6.62
N TYR A 244 -2.15 -15.09 -6.33
CA TYR A 244 -1.19 -15.57 -7.32
C TYR A 244 -1.91 -16.27 -8.49
N GLN A 245 -2.89 -17.14 -8.20
CA GLN A 245 -3.67 -17.82 -9.22
C GLN A 245 -4.54 -16.86 -10.05
N HIS A 246 -4.95 -15.72 -9.47
CA HIS A 246 -5.62 -14.63 -10.18
C HIS A 246 -4.67 -13.68 -10.90
N ALA A 247 -3.36 -13.93 -10.89
CA ALA A 247 -2.33 -13.04 -11.43
C ALA A 247 -2.33 -11.62 -10.82
N PHE A 248 -2.80 -11.48 -9.57
CA PHE A 248 -2.58 -10.29 -8.73
C PHE A 248 -1.28 -10.49 -7.92
N PHE A 249 -0.15 -10.52 -8.64
CA PHE A 249 1.14 -10.90 -8.07
C PHE A 249 1.65 -9.92 -6.99
N ASP A 250 1.35 -8.64 -7.13
CA ASP A 250 1.62 -7.61 -6.13
C ASP A 250 0.88 -7.86 -4.82
N LEU A 251 -0.41 -8.24 -4.90
CA LEU A 251 -1.21 -8.62 -3.73
C LEU A 251 -0.70 -9.92 -3.09
N ALA A 252 -0.36 -10.91 -3.93
CA ALA A 252 0.21 -12.18 -3.50
C ALA A 252 1.51 -11.98 -2.70
N VAL A 253 2.40 -11.09 -3.14
CA VAL A 253 3.62 -10.74 -2.40
C VAL A 253 3.28 -10.11 -1.05
N GLY A 254 2.32 -9.19 -0.98
CA GLY A 254 1.93 -8.55 0.27
C GLY A 254 1.42 -9.53 1.33
N ASP A 255 0.52 -10.43 0.94
CA ASP A 255 -0.03 -11.44 1.84
C ASP A 255 0.99 -12.50 2.24
N ALA A 256 1.79 -12.97 1.28
CA ALA A 256 2.88 -13.89 1.58
C ALA A 256 3.91 -13.22 2.51
N TYR A 257 4.16 -11.92 2.36
CA TYR A 257 5.04 -11.21 3.29
C TYR A 257 4.47 -11.13 4.70
N ARG A 258 3.16 -10.93 4.88
CA ARG A 258 2.51 -11.03 6.21
C ARG A 258 2.62 -12.43 6.80
N ALA A 259 2.37 -13.48 6.01
CA ALA A 259 2.59 -14.86 6.43
C ALA A 259 4.05 -15.09 6.85
N GLN A 260 5.00 -14.50 6.11
CA GLN A 260 6.43 -14.55 6.43
C GLN A 260 6.71 -13.88 7.79
N LEU A 261 6.19 -12.67 8.05
CA LEU A 261 6.39 -11.97 9.33
C LEU A 261 5.89 -12.80 10.52
N LEU A 262 4.70 -13.40 10.40
CA LEU A 262 4.11 -14.26 11.44
C LEU A 262 4.95 -15.52 11.67
N CYS A 263 5.43 -16.18 10.61
CA CYS A 263 6.32 -17.33 10.73
C CYS A 263 7.69 -16.96 11.30
N ASP A 264 8.23 -15.79 10.92
CA ASP A 264 9.56 -15.36 11.29
C ASP A 264 9.65 -15.01 12.79
N VAL A 265 8.58 -14.49 13.41
CA VAL A 265 8.55 -14.32 14.88
C VAL A 265 8.52 -15.64 15.64
N LEU A 266 8.01 -16.73 15.06
CA LEU A 266 8.04 -18.05 15.71
C LEU A 266 9.46 -18.62 15.82
N VAL A 267 10.37 -18.24 14.92
CA VAL A 267 11.71 -18.86 14.84
C VAL A 267 12.87 -17.91 15.18
N ASN A 268 12.70 -16.59 15.06
CA ASN A 268 13.78 -15.62 15.24
C ASN A 268 13.54 -14.70 16.46
N SER A 269 14.40 -14.81 17.47
CA SER A 269 14.34 -14.00 18.69
C SER A 269 14.48 -12.49 18.43
N LEU A 270 15.23 -12.07 17.42
CA LEU A 270 15.35 -10.65 17.05
C LEU A 270 14.02 -10.08 16.57
N HIS A 271 13.22 -10.87 15.84
CA HIS A 271 11.91 -10.44 15.38
C HIS A 271 10.89 -10.42 16.52
N ARG A 272 10.99 -11.36 17.48
CA ARG A 272 10.18 -11.33 18.72
C ARG A 272 10.43 -10.06 19.53
N ASN A 273 11.70 -9.69 19.69
CA ASN A 273 12.09 -8.51 20.45
C ASN A 273 11.73 -7.21 19.71
N ARG A 274 11.70 -7.25 18.38
CA ARG A 274 11.29 -6.11 17.57
C ARG A 274 9.78 -5.89 17.65
N GLN A 275 8.96 -6.90 17.87
CA GLN A 275 7.49 -6.80 17.94
C GLN A 275 6.91 -7.63 19.11
N PRO A 276 7.08 -7.18 20.36
CA PRO A 276 6.48 -7.77 21.54
C PRO A 276 5.00 -8.12 21.36
N GLY A 277 4.60 -9.30 21.85
CA GLY A 277 3.20 -9.76 21.80
C GLY A 277 2.75 -10.42 20.50
N LEU A 278 3.44 -10.21 19.36
CA LEU A 278 3.11 -10.86 18.10
C LEU A 278 3.36 -12.38 18.17
N TYR A 279 4.51 -12.79 18.72
CA TYR A 279 4.86 -14.20 18.91
C TYR A 279 3.77 -15.01 19.63
N THR A 280 3.29 -14.51 20.77
CA THR A 280 2.29 -15.22 21.58
C THR A 280 0.95 -15.33 20.87
N ARG A 281 0.58 -14.34 20.04
CA ARG A 281 -0.66 -14.34 19.27
C ARG A 281 -0.59 -15.27 18.08
N THR A 282 0.54 -15.29 17.36
CA THR A 282 0.76 -16.27 16.29
C THR A 282 0.75 -17.69 16.85
N TRP A 283 1.45 -17.93 17.96
CA TRP A 283 1.45 -19.23 18.63
C TRP A 283 0.04 -19.67 19.01
N HIS A 284 -0.70 -18.80 19.69
CA HIS A 284 -2.07 -19.08 20.13
C HIS A 284 -3.02 -19.31 18.95
N ALA A 285 -2.94 -18.52 17.87
CA ALA A 285 -3.79 -18.68 16.70
C ALA A 285 -3.60 -20.03 16.02
N LEU A 286 -2.34 -20.49 15.88
CA LEU A 286 -2.03 -21.81 15.34
C LEU A 286 -2.48 -22.93 16.27
N GLU A 287 -2.23 -22.80 17.58
CA GLU A 287 -2.67 -23.79 18.56
C GLU A 287 -4.19 -23.94 18.56
N GLN A 288 -4.95 -22.84 18.60
CA GLN A 288 -6.42 -22.89 18.57
C GLN A 288 -6.94 -23.41 17.23
N HIS A 289 -6.31 -23.09 16.11
CA HIS A 289 -6.67 -23.65 14.80
C HIS A 289 -6.60 -25.18 14.81
N ILE A 290 -5.48 -25.75 15.29
CA ILE A 290 -5.30 -27.21 15.33
C ILE A 290 -6.32 -27.82 16.29
N ARG A 291 -6.49 -27.22 17.48
CA ARG A 291 -7.48 -27.65 18.49
C ARG A 291 -8.94 -27.46 18.09
N ALA A 292 -9.25 -26.67 17.05
CA ALA A 292 -10.63 -26.48 16.60
C ALA A 292 -11.27 -27.79 16.09
N GLN A 293 -10.46 -28.79 15.73
CA GLN A 293 -10.91 -30.16 15.45
C GLN A 293 -9.97 -31.13 16.16
N GLU A 294 -10.22 -31.40 17.44
CA GLU A 294 -9.36 -32.29 18.23
C GLU A 294 -9.51 -33.75 17.82
N ARG A 295 -10.71 -34.14 17.35
CA ARG A 295 -11.06 -35.51 17.02
C ARG A 295 -11.58 -35.60 15.60
N ASP A 296 -11.24 -36.72 14.97
CA ASP A 296 -11.74 -37.06 13.66
C ASP A 296 -13.26 -37.36 13.76
N PRO A 297 -14.12 -36.68 12.98
CA PRO A 297 -15.57 -36.88 13.07
C PRO A 297 -16.04 -38.29 12.71
N ALA A 298 -15.29 -39.04 11.89
CA ALA A 298 -15.67 -40.37 11.43
C ALA A 298 -15.24 -41.47 12.41
N THR A 299 -14.06 -41.35 13.00
CA THR A 299 -13.45 -42.38 13.87
C THR A 299 -13.53 -42.04 15.37
N GLY A 300 -13.75 -40.76 15.72
CA GLY A 300 -13.71 -40.28 17.11
C GLY A 300 -12.31 -40.26 17.74
N ASN A 301 -11.29 -40.73 17.02
CA ASN A 301 -9.90 -40.75 17.49
C ASN A 301 -9.30 -39.35 17.51
N LEU A 302 -8.24 -39.18 18.29
CA LEU A 302 -7.49 -37.93 18.33
C LEU A 302 -6.85 -37.69 16.96
N CYS A 303 -6.95 -36.47 16.43
CA CYS A 303 -6.30 -36.14 15.16
C CYS A 303 -4.76 -36.21 15.32
N PRO A 304 -4.02 -36.78 14.34
CA PRO A 304 -2.55 -36.88 14.39
C PRO A 304 -1.84 -35.54 14.61
N GLU A 305 -2.41 -34.44 14.13
CA GLU A 305 -1.91 -33.08 14.34
C GLU A 305 -1.93 -32.70 15.82
N ILE A 306 -2.90 -33.17 16.60
CA ILE A 306 -2.97 -32.92 18.05
C ILE A 306 -1.90 -33.72 18.78
N GLU A 307 -1.63 -34.95 18.35
CA GLU A 307 -0.56 -35.76 18.92
C GLU A 307 0.80 -35.09 18.71
N LEU A 308 1.05 -34.58 17.50
CA LEU A 308 2.27 -33.85 17.17
C LEU A 308 2.37 -32.52 17.94
N LEU A 309 1.26 -31.78 18.08
CA LEU A 309 1.19 -30.55 18.86
C LEU A 309 1.54 -30.76 20.35
N ARG A 310 1.24 -31.94 20.91
CA ARG A 310 1.54 -32.27 22.32
C ARG A 310 3.00 -32.65 22.56
N GLN A 311 3.79 -32.85 21.52
CA GLN A 311 5.22 -33.14 21.64
C GLN A 311 6.02 -31.87 21.97
N HIS A 312 7.31 -32.05 22.29
CA HIS A 312 8.19 -31.01 22.83
C HIS A 312 8.35 -29.75 21.96
N ASN A 313 8.26 -29.86 20.62
CA ASN A 313 8.40 -28.69 19.73
C ASN A 313 7.08 -27.94 19.48
N GLY A 314 5.93 -28.51 19.88
CA GLY A 314 4.61 -27.89 19.82
C GLY A 314 4.25 -27.29 18.46
N VAL A 315 3.82 -26.02 18.46
CA VAL A 315 3.40 -25.30 17.24
C VAL A 315 4.52 -25.21 16.19
N ASN A 316 5.80 -25.25 16.59
CA ASN A 316 6.91 -25.10 15.66
C ASN A 316 6.99 -26.23 14.61
N TYR A 317 6.42 -27.41 14.87
CA TYR A 317 6.35 -28.48 13.87
C TYR A 317 5.65 -28.02 12.58
N PHE A 318 4.64 -27.16 12.69
CA PHE A 318 3.76 -26.78 11.58
C PHE A 318 4.26 -25.59 10.77
N GLY A 319 5.31 -24.90 11.21
CA GLY A 319 5.80 -23.68 10.57
C GLY A 319 6.61 -23.92 9.29
N HIS A 320 7.26 -25.08 9.14
CA HIS A 320 8.22 -25.32 8.05
C HIS A 320 7.59 -25.26 6.66
N THR A 321 6.50 -25.99 6.43
CA THR A 321 5.83 -26.03 5.12
C THR A 321 5.20 -24.69 4.78
N ILE A 322 4.61 -24.00 5.76
CA ILE A 322 4.06 -22.64 5.55
C ILE A 322 5.16 -21.70 5.06
N ARG A 323 6.34 -21.72 5.71
CA ARG A 323 7.51 -20.90 5.30
C ARG A 323 7.96 -21.23 3.89
N ASN A 324 8.08 -22.51 3.53
CA ASN A 324 8.50 -22.90 2.18
C ASN A 324 7.49 -22.48 1.13
N ALA A 325 6.19 -22.70 1.37
CA ALA A 325 5.14 -22.28 0.47
C ALA A 325 5.13 -20.75 0.27
N THR A 326 5.20 -20.00 1.37
CA THR A 326 5.28 -18.54 1.38
C THR A 326 6.44 -18.01 0.54
N ARG A 327 7.63 -18.60 0.69
CA ARG A 327 8.83 -18.21 -0.06
C ARG A 327 8.67 -18.40 -1.56
N ASN A 328 8.09 -19.51 -1.96
CA ASN A 328 7.84 -19.80 -3.37
C ASN A 328 6.81 -18.82 -3.96
N VAL A 329 5.73 -18.49 -3.24
CA VAL A 329 4.76 -17.48 -3.68
C VAL A 329 5.44 -16.12 -3.87
N ILE A 330 6.28 -15.68 -2.92
CA ILE A 330 7.06 -14.43 -3.05
C ILE A 330 7.96 -14.49 -4.28
N SER A 331 8.78 -15.54 -4.43
CA SER A 331 9.71 -15.67 -5.56
C SER A 331 9.01 -15.68 -6.91
N LEU A 332 7.97 -16.50 -7.08
CA LEU A 332 7.24 -16.61 -8.34
C LEU A 332 6.52 -15.30 -8.67
N SER A 333 5.91 -14.65 -7.68
CA SER A 333 5.23 -13.37 -7.89
C SER A 333 6.22 -12.25 -8.24
N LEU A 334 7.37 -12.16 -7.58
CA LEU A 334 8.42 -11.18 -7.95
C LEU A 334 8.96 -11.42 -9.35
N ALA A 335 9.13 -12.68 -9.77
CA ALA A 335 9.50 -13.02 -11.13
C ALA A 335 8.42 -12.64 -12.15
N ALA A 336 7.13 -12.85 -11.82
CA ALA A 336 6.00 -12.48 -12.67
C ALA A 336 5.91 -10.95 -12.87
N LEU A 337 6.17 -10.19 -11.81
CA LEU A 337 6.27 -8.72 -11.82
C LEU A 337 7.56 -8.22 -12.48
N GLN A 338 8.47 -9.11 -12.87
CA GLN A 338 9.80 -8.78 -13.42
C GLN A 338 10.68 -7.94 -12.47
N CYS A 339 10.50 -8.11 -11.16
CA CYS A 339 11.32 -7.50 -10.12
C CYS A 339 12.60 -8.33 -9.90
N TRP A 340 13.49 -8.35 -10.91
CA TRP A 340 14.58 -9.32 -10.98
C TRP A 340 15.58 -9.23 -9.84
N GLU A 341 15.92 -8.04 -9.38
CA GLU A 341 16.86 -7.83 -8.27
C GLU A 341 16.27 -8.35 -6.95
N ASP A 342 15.02 -7.99 -6.64
CA ASP A 342 14.32 -8.46 -5.43
C ASP A 342 14.11 -9.98 -5.47
N TYR A 343 13.73 -10.53 -6.63
CA TYR A 343 13.64 -11.96 -6.88
C TYR A 343 14.96 -12.67 -6.58
N HIS A 344 16.07 -12.18 -7.16
CA HIS A 344 17.39 -12.78 -6.97
C HIS A 344 17.85 -12.72 -5.52
N ILE A 345 17.64 -11.58 -4.85
CA ILE A 345 17.93 -11.42 -3.42
C ILE A 345 17.17 -12.47 -2.60
N LYS A 346 15.86 -12.63 -2.85
CA LYS A 346 15.03 -13.56 -2.09
C LYS A 346 15.42 -15.01 -2.33
N GLU A 347 15.61 -15.42 -3.58
CA GLU A 347 16.08 -16.77 -3.92
C GLU A 347 17.43 -17.10 -3.26
N MET A 348 18.38 -16.17 -3.26
CA MET A 348 19.69 -16.37 -2.62
C MET A 348 19.58 -16.46 -1.09
N VAL A 349 18.79 -15.60 -0.46
CA VAL A 349 18.54 -15.65 0.98
C VAL A 349 17.92 -16.98 1.38
N TYR A 350 16.95 -17.47 0.61
CA TYR A 350 16.26 -18.73 0.94
C TYR A 350 17.16 -19.94 0.74
N ARG A 351 18.00 -19.97 -0.30
CA ARG A 351 19.01 -21.03 -0.49
C ARG A 351 20.08 -21.07 0.60
N GLY A 352 20.44 -19.92 1.15
CA GLY A 352 21.49 -19.80 2.17
C GLY A 352 21.07 -20.19 3.58
N GLN A 353 19.77 -20.47 3.83
CA GLN A 353 19.29 -20.80 5.17
C GLN A 353 19.57 -22.25 5.55
N THR A 354 20.31 -22.43 6.65
CA THR A 354 20.59 -23.72 7.27
C THR A 354 19.31 -24.39 7.78
N GLY A 355 19.18 -25.71 7.58
CA GLY A 355 18.07 -26.52 8.10
C GLY A 355 16.91 -26.77 7.12
N ILE A 356 16.99 -26.34 5.86
CA ILE A 356 16.02 -26.74 4.85
C ILE A 356 16.35 -28.17 4.38
N ILE A 357 15.35 -29.06 4.43
CA ILE A 357 15.45 -30.44 3.91
C ILE A 357 15.82 -30.37 2.43
N ASN A 358 16.75 -31.21 1.96
CA ASN A 358 17.25 -31.18 0.57
C ASN A 358 16.11 -31.15 -0.47
N ARG A 359 15.01 -31.91 -0.25
CA ARG A 359 13.81 -31.89 -1.11
C ARG A 359 13.27 -30.49 -1.33
N ASP A 360 13.15 -29.68 -0.28
CA ASP A 360 12.56 -28.34 -0.34
C ASP A 360 13.53 -27.29 -0.91
N ASN A 361 14.84 -27.58 -0.95
CA ASN A 361 15.85 -26.71 -1.57
C ASN A 361 15.94 -26.87 -3.10
N ILE A 362 15.56 -28.03 -3.63
CA ILE A 362 15.61 -28.33 -5.07
C ILE A 362 14.80 -27.32 -5.89
N PRO A 363 13.52 -27.00 -5.55
CA PRO A 363 12.72 -26.02 -6.28
C PRO A 363 13.42 -24.67 -6.51
N PHE A 364 14.07 -24.12 -5.48
CA PHE A 364 14.74 -22.82 -5.56
C PHE A 364 16.00 -22.87 -6.44
N ARG A 365 16.79 -23.94 -6.31
CA ARG A 365 17.99 -24.15 -7.13
C ARG A 365 17.62 -24.28 -8.61
N ASP A 366 16.65 -25.14 -8.91
CA ASP A 366 16.28 -25.47 -10.27
C ASP A 366 15.56 -24.27 -10.93
N ARG A 367 14.71 -23.55 -10.18
CA ARG A 367 14.09 -22.30 -10.65
C ARG A 367 15.12 -21.25 -11.03
N LEU A 368 16.12 -20.98 -10.17
CA LEU A 368 17.16 -20.00 -10.48
C LEU A 368 17.88 -20.31 -11.81
N GLN A 369 18.18 -21.59 -12.06
CA GLN A 369 18.82 -22.02 -13.29
C GLN A 369 17.93 -21.77 -14.53
N VAL A 370 16.65 -22.11 -14.44
CA VAL A 370 15.68 -21.90 -15.53
C VAL A 370 15.46 -20.40 -15.78
N MET A 371 15.21 -19.65 -14.71
CA MET A 371 14.86 -18.23 -14.77
C MET A 371 16.00 -17.34 -15.24
N GLU A 372 17.26 -17.71 -15.01
CA GLU A 372 18.41 -16.93 -15.50
C GLU A 372 18.42 -16.82 -17.04
N SER A 373 18.04 -17.89 -17.75
CA SER A 373 17.91 -17.88 -19.20
C SER A 373 16.76 -16.99 -19.69
N ILE A 374 15.63 -17.01 -18.97
CA ILE A 374 14.43 -16.22 -19.24
C ILE A 374 14.71 -14.74 -18.99
N ARG A 375 15.33 -14.41 -17.85
CA ARG A 375 15.74 -13.06 -17.48
C ARG A 375 16.62 -12.45 -18.57
N LYS A 376 17.65 -13.16 -19.04
CA LYS A 376 18.53 -12.68 -20.12
C LYS A 376 17.75 -12.35 -21.39
N ARG A 377 16.80 -13.20 -21.78
CA ARG A 377 15.95 -13.00 -22.96
C ARG A 377 15.01 -11.79 -22.80
N ILE A 378 14.33 -11.69 -21.65
CA ILE A 378 13.39 -10.59 -21.35
C ILE A 378 14.14 -9.26 -21.23
N THR A 379 15.29 -9.25 -20.57
CA THR A 379 16.13 -8.04 -20.41
C THR A 379 16.66 -7.56 -21.76
N ALA A 380 17.03 -8.48 -22.66
CA ALA A 380 17.44 -8.12 -24.03
C ALA A 380 16.27 -7.61 -24.90
N ALA A 381 15.03 -8.02 -24.59
CA ALA A 381 13.82 -7.60 -25.28
C ALA A 381 13.14 -6.36 -24.65
N LYS A 382 13.62 -5.89 -23.48
CA LYS A 382 12.98 -4.81 -22.72
C LYS A 382 12.94 -3.52 -23.54
N THR A 383 11.73 -3.09 -23.88
CA THR A 383 11.40 -1.77 -24.44
C THR A 383 10.96 -0.76 -23.37
N ALA A 384 10.84 -1.19 -22.11
CA ALA A 384 10.41 -0.33 -21.00
C ALA A 384 11.49 0.74 -20.71
N PRO A 385 11.14 2.03 -20.72
CA PRO A 385 12.09 3.08 -20.37
C PRO A 385 12.31 3.09 -18.86
N ASP A 386 13.44 2.56 -18.40
CA ASP A 386 13.97 2.91 -17.08
C ASP A 386 14.38 4.40 -17.17
N TYR A 387 13.45 5.29 -16.83
CA TYR A 387 13.62 6.73 -17.03
C TYR A 387 14.42 7.31 -15.87
N PHE A 388 13.98 7.08 -14.64
CA PHE A 388 14.61 7.62 -13.44
C PHE A 388 15.43 6.56 -12.67
N PHE A 389 16.53 6.98 -12.05
CA PHE A 389 17.39 6.08 -11.26
C PHE A 389 16.63 5.36 -10.12
N TYR A 390 15.64 6.00 -9.48
CA TYR A 390 14.86 5.37 -8.41
C TYR A 390 13.98 4.20 -8.88
N GLU A 391 13.74 4.08 -10.20
CA GLU A 391 13.00 2.98 -10.82
C GLU A 391 13.93 1.86 -11.33
N LYS A 392 15.26 2.01 -11.20
CA LYS A 392 16.24 1.10 -11.80
C LYS A 392 16.08 -0.38 -11.40
N ARG A 393 15.52 -0.66 -10.22
CA ARG A 393 15.25 -2.04 -9.74
C ARG A 393 13.78 -2.43 -9.82
N ALA A 394 12.92 -1.54 -10.33
CA ALA A 394 11.50 -1.76 -10.35
C ALA A 394 11.12 -2.79 -11.41
N GLY A 395 10.25 -3.71 -11.02
CA GLY A 395 9.39 -4.41 -11.97
C GLY A 395 8.17 -3.55 -12.30
N HIS A 396 7.13 -4.19 -12.83
CA HIS A 396 5.89 -3.49 -13.21
C HIS A 396 4.62 -4.21 -12.78
N VAL A 397 3.62 -3.40 -12.46
CA VAL A 397 2.23 -3.80 -12.23
C VAL A 397 1.36 -3.08 -13.25
N PHE A 398 0.44 -3.80 -13.90
CA PHE A 398 -0.49 -3.20 -14.85
C PHE A 398 -1.60 -2.40 -14.14
N GLY A 399 -1.97 -1.28 -14.74
CA GLY A 399 -3.00 -0.35 -14.24
C GLY A 399 -4.43 -0.79 -14.49
N GLU A 400 -4.67 -1.56 -15.55
CA GLU A 400 -5.99 -1.85 -16.11
C GLU A 400 -6.88 -2.75 -15.25
N ARG A 401 -6.28 -3.64 -14.44
CA ARG A 401 -7.04 -4.60 -13.65
C ARG A 401 -7.49 -3.95 -12.34
N ARG A 402 -8.81 -3.94 -12.13
CA ARG A 402 -9.39 -3.58 -10.84
C ARG A 402 -8.97 -4.59 -9.78
N TYR A 403 -8.62 -4.08 -8.61
CA TYR A 403 -8.27 -4.94 -7.49
C TYR A 403 -9.52 -5.55 -6.86
N PRO A 404 -9.38 -6.71 -6.19
CA PRO A 404 -10.45 -7.26 -5.37
C PRO A 404 -10.93 -6.24 -4.34
N TYR A 405 -12.25 -6.22 -4.11
CA TYR A 405 -12.93 -5.32 -3.17
C TYR A 405 -12.94 -3.83 -3.52
N ASP A 406 -12.24 -3.39 -4.57
CA ASP A 406 -12.44 -2.05 -5.11
C ASP A 406 -13.87 -1.92 -5.64
N ALA A 407 -14.61 -0.93 -5.15
CA ALA A 407 -16.00 -0.76 -5.49
C ALA A 407 -16.14 -0.12 -6.88
N ASP A 408 -16.83 -0.80 -7.79
CA ASP A 408 -17.19 -0.29 -9.12
C ASP A 408 -18.39 0.69 -9.05
N ASP A 409 -18.37 1.59 -8.07
CA ASP A 409 -19.45 2.53 -7.79
C ASP A 409 -19.02 4.01 -7.89
N LYS A 410 -17.74 4.25 -8.20
CA LYS A 410 -17.14 5.59 -8.30
C LYS A 410 -17.26 6.15 -9.71
N ASP A 411 -18.47 6.55 -10.10
CA ASP A 411 -18.67 7.29 -11.35
C ASP A 411 -18.36 8.78 -11.19
N ARG A 412 -17.13 9.15 -11.58
CA ARG A 412 -16.63 10.54 -11.54
C ARG A 412 -17.27 11.45 -12.59
N SER A 413 -18.05 10.90 -13.53
CA SER A 413 -18.67 11.66 -14.61
C SER A 413 -20.04 12.27 -14.25
N THR A 414 -20.61 11.85 -13.11
CA THR A 414 -21.94 12.31 -12.68
C THR A 414 -21.95 13.81 -12.35
N ASP A 415 -23.06 14.49 -12.66
CA ASP A 415 -23.22 15.92 -12.38
C ASP A 415 -23.06 16.25 -10.89
N GLU A 416 -23.52 15.34 -10.00
CA GLU A 416 -23.39 15.50 -8.54
C GLU A 416 -21.91 15.47 -8.13
N PHE A 417 -21.12 14.51 -8.64
CA PHE A 417 -19.69 14.41 -8.36
C PHE A 417 -18.92 15.61 -8.92
N VAL A 418 -19.16 15.98 -10.18
CA VAL A 418 -18.50 17.11 -10.85
C VAL A 418 -18.85 18.44 -10.17
N GLY A 419 -20.11 18.60 -9.78
CA GLY A 419 -20.57 19.73 -8.97
C GLY A 419 -19.82 19.80 -7.64
N LYS A 420 -19.68 18.66 -6.95
CA LYS A 420 -18.95 18.59 -5.69
C LYS A 420 -17.45 18.86 -5.83
N ALA A 421 -16.82 18.33 -6.87
CA ALA A 421 -15.42 18.59 -7.20
C ALA A 421 -15.18 20.10 -7.46
N THR A 422 -16.08 20.73 -8.22
CA THR A 422 -16.06 22.19 -8.46
C THR A 422 -16.27 22.98 -7.16
N GLU A 423 -17.14 22.51 -6.27
CA GLU A 423 -17.37 23.13 -4.97
C GLU A 423 -16.08 23.14 -4.13
N ILE A 424 -15.49 21.95 -3.93
CA ILE A 424 -14.34 21.75 -3.04
C ILE A 424 -13.07 22.40 -3.60
N LEU A 425 -12.75 22.15 -4.87
CA LEU A 425 -11.44 22.53 -5.45
C LEU A 425 -11.40 23.98 -5.92
N ILE A 426 -12.56 24.56 -6.27
CA ILE A 426 -12.64 25.89 -6.89
C ILE A 426 -13.48 26.85 -6.04
N SER A 427 -14.73 26.49 -5.72
CA SER A 427 -15.66 27.42 -5.08
C SER A 427 -15.28 27.74 -3.63
N GLN A 428 -14.78 26.77 -2.88
CA GLN A 428 -14.33 26.93 -1.50
C GLN A 428 -12.85 27.37 -1.39
N ASN A 429 -12.12 27.40 -2.51
CA ASN A 429 -10.74 27.85 -2.53
C ASN A 429 -10.69 29.38 -2.43
N GLY A 430 -10.42 29.89 -1.23
CA GLY A 430 -10.32 31.32 -0.95
C GLY A 430 -9.13 32.03 -1.60
N SER A 431 -8.17 31.28 -2.17
CA SER A 431 -6.99 31.85 -2.84
C SER A 431 -7.19 32.10 -4.33
N LEU A 432 -8.31 31.66 -4.90
CA LEU A 432 -8.61 31.73 -6.33
C LEU A 432 -9.19 33.10 -6.74
N PRO A 433 -8.52 33.88 -7.61
CA PRO A 433 -9.05 35.14 -8.12
C PRO A 433 -10.18 34.88 -9.12
N GLY A 434 -11.32 35.57 -8.97
CA GLY A 434 -12.44 35.56 -9.95
C GLY A 434 -13.20 34.24 -10.12
N LYS A 435 -12.65 33.09 -9.71
CA LYS A 435 -13.23 31.74 -9.81
C LYS A 435 -13.77 31.44 -11.22
N LYS A 436 -12.97 31.80 -12.24
CA LYS A 436 -13.36 31.79 -13.65
C LYS A 436 -13.33 30.40 -14.32
N CYS A 437 -13.19 29.32 -13.57
CA CYS A 437 -13.12 27.96 -14.10
C CYS A 437 -14.01 26.99 -13.31
N LYS A 438 -14.25 25.81 -13.87
CA LYS A 438 -14.96 24.71 -13.19
C LYS A 438 -14.43 23.36 -13.64
N VAL A 439 -14.68 22.32 -12.83
CA VAL A 439 -14.45 20.94 -13.24
C VAL A 439 -15.52 20.55 -14.27
N HIS A 440 -15.13 19.77 -15.27
CA HIS A 440 -15.99 19.28 -16.34
C HIS A 440 -15.58 17.86 -16.75
N VAL A 441 -16.45 17.18 -17.49
CA VAL A 441 -16.17 15.85 -18.05
C VAL A 441 -15.77 16.02 -19.51
N ASP A 442 -14.61 15.52 -19.89
CA ASP A 442 -14.20 15.45 -21.28
C ASP A 442 -14.74 14.19 -21.94
N ASN A 443 -15.77 14.37 -22.79
CA ASN A 443 -16.41 13.30 -23.55
C ASN A 443 -15.66 12.96 -24.86
N ARG A 444 -14.50 13.58 -25.13
CA ARG A 444 -13.74 13.37 -26.38
C ARG A 444 -12.86 12.12 -26.37
N THR A 445 -12.62 11.50 -25.21
CA THR A 445 -11.74 10.34 -25.09
C THR A 445 -12.54 9.03 -25.15
N ASN A 446 -12.05 8.05 -25.90
CA ASN A 446 -12.68 6.73 -26.03
C ASN A 446 -12.47 5.82 -24.79
N ASN A 447 -11.69 6.26 -23.79
CA ASN A 447 -11.20 5.42 -22.68
C ASN A 447 -11.84 5.78 -21.33
N GLY A 448 -13.14 6.11 -21.33
CA GLY A 448 -13.90 6.46 -20.13
C GLY A 448 -13.89 7.96 -19.83
N ALA A 449 -14.87 8.39 -19.03
CA ALA A 449 -15.03 9.79 -18.67
C ALA A 449 -13.81 10.32 -17.91
N GLN A 450 -13.13 11.31 -18.49
CA GLN A 450 -12.01 11.98 -17.85
C GLN A 450 -12.44 13.35 -17.33
N LEU A 451 -12.01 13.71 -16.12
CA LEU A 451 -12.21 15.05 -15.60
C LEU A 451 -11.21 16.03 -16.23
N CYS A 452 -11.67 17.23 -16.55
CA CYS A 452 -10.88 18.34 -17.05
C CYS A 452 -11.34 19.67 -16.42
N ILE A 453 -10.60 20.75 -16.67
CA ILE A 453 -10.97 22.11 -16.22
C ILE A 453 -11.34 22.96 -17.43
N VAL A 454 -12.49 23.64 -17.35
CA VAL A 454 -13.00 24.53 -18.41
C VAL A 454 -13.25 25.94 -17.88
N ALA A 455 -13.13 26.92 -18.76
CA ALA A 455 -13.42 28.31 -18.44
C ALA A 455 -14.94 28.55 -18.32
N THR A 456 -15.37 29.28 -17.29
CA THR A 456 -16.77 29.67 -17.05
C THR A 456 -17.12 31.03 -17.66
N GLU A 457 -16.10 31.83 -17.94
CA GLU A 457 -16.15 33.12 -18.61
C GLU A 457 -14.87 33.34 -19.44
N ASN A 458 -14.79 34.44 -20.17
CA ASN A 458 -13.59 34.76 -20.94
C ASN A 458 -12.44 35.12 -19.99
N ILE A 459 -11.26 34.58 -20.27
CA ILE A 459 -10.03 34.79 -19.51
C ILE A 459 -9.04 35.53 -20.42
N GLU A 460 -8.54 36.66 -19.96
CA GLU A 460 -7.58 37.46 -20.71
C GLU A 460 -6.20 36.80 -20.71
N ALA A 461 -5.35 37.11 -21.68
CA ALA A 461 -3.98 36.58 -21.70
C ALA A 461 -3.17 37.06 -20.46
N LYS A 462 -2.37 36.16 -19.88
CA LYS A 462 -1.57 36.37 -18.65
C LYS A 462 -2.39 36.50 -17.36
N GLU A 463 -3.68 36.21 -17.40
CA GLU A 463 -4.53 36.20 -16.21
C GLU A 463 -4.30 34.92 -15.39
N ILE A 464 -4.24 35.06 -14.06
CA ILE A 464 -4.16 33.90 -13.15
C ILE A 464 -5.51 33.19 -13.14
N ILE A 465 -5.48 31.91 -13.50
CA ILE A 465 -6.65 31.03 -13.61
C ILE A 465 -6.85 30.24 -12.31
N PHE A 466 -5.75 29.69 -11.77
CA PHE A 466 -5.82 28.74 -10.66
C PHE A 466 -4.66 28.87 -9.69
N VAL A 467 -4.95 28.64 -8.40
CA VAL A 467 -4.00 28.77 -7.30
C VAL A 467 -4.26 27.64 -6.31
N GLU A 468 -3.24 26.85 -5.97
CA GLU A 468 -3.38 25.75 -5.01
C GLU A 468 -2.15 25.62 -4.11
N ILE A 469 -2.38 25.23 -2.86
CA ILE A 469 -1.34 24.87 -1.89
C ILE A 469 -1.45 23.35 -1.71
N PRO A 470 -0.34 22.60 -1.61
CA PRO A 470 -0.39 21.15 -1.61
C PRO A 470 -1.13 20.65 -0.38
N SER A 471 -2.07 19.74 -0.61
CA SER A 471 -2.81 19.06 0.46
C SER A 471 -2.00 17.91 1.05
N ILE A 472 -1.16 17.24 0.25
CA ILE A 472 -0.22 16.20 0.71
C ILE A 472 1.20 16.53 0.25
N ARG A 473 2.18 16.31 1.12
CA ARG A 473 3.55 16.78 0.96
C ARG A 473 4.59 15.79 1.49
N GLY A 474 5.75 15.77 0.84
CA GLY A 474 6.81 14.82 1.13
C GLY A 474 8.15 15.51 1.01
N HIS A 475 8.81 15.73 2.15
CA HIS A 475 10.11 16.40 2.20
C HIS A 475 11.19 15.43 2.64
N LEU A 476 12.09 15.09 1.74
CA LEU A 476 13.29 14.34 2.07
C LEU A 476 14.33 15.29 2.67
N ASN A 477 14.63 15.09 3.95
CA ASN A 477 15.78 15.71 4.59
C ASN A 477 17.08 15.04 4.10
N LEU A 478 17.94 15.84 3.46
CA LEU A 478 19.18 15.38 2.85
C LEU A 478 20.32 15.37 3.86
N ARG A 479 21.19 14.36 3.69
CA ARG A 479 22.49 14.16 4.33
C ARG A 479 22.51 14.00 5.84
N LYS A 480 23.51 13.23 6.25
CA LYS A 480 24.05 13.19 7.60
C LYS A 480 25.55 12.96 7.46
N LEU A 481 26.30 14.03 7.17
CA LEU A 481 27.75 13.95 7.29
C LEU A 481 28.10 13.96 8.78
N PRO A 482 28.87 13.01 9.30
CA PRO A 482 29.07 12.87 10.74
C PRO A 482 29.76 14.05 11.45
N LYS A 483 30.40 15.00 10.75
CA LYS A 483 31.25 16.01 11.42
C LYS A 483 31.36 17.43 10.81
N ASP A 484 30.92 17.71 9.58
CA ASP A 484 31.07 19.06 9.00
C ASP A 484 29.75 19.87 9.01
N GLN A 485 29.73 20.95 9.80
CA GLN A 485 28.62 21.91 9.87
C GLN A 485 28.41 22.69 8.56
N ASN A 486 29.42 22.77 7.69
CA ASN A 486 29.42 23.60 6.48
C ASN A 486 28.63 23.01 5.28
N VAL A 487 27.92 21.90 5.46
CA VAL A 487 27.29 21.15 4.34
C VAL A 487 25.83 20.78 4.62
N GLN A 488 25.25 21.20 5.75
CA GLN A 488 23.82 20.97 5.99
C GLN A 488 22.97 21.88 5.11
N PRO A 489 21.98 21.36 4.39
CA PRO A 489 21.04 22.20 3.67
C PRO A 489 20.34 23.15 4.67
N PRO A 490 20.04 24.39 4.26
CA PRO A 490 19.36 25.34 5.14
C PRO A 490 18.04 24.73 5.61
N LEU A 491 17.76 24.89 6.91
CA LEU A 491 16.49 24.46 7.48
C LEU A 491 15.37 25.23 6.80
N ARG A 492 14.36 24.52 6.29
CA ARG A 492 13.21 25.11 5.60
C ARG A 492 11.95 24.88 6.40
N CYS A 493 11.02 25.81 6.27
CA CYS A 493 9.67 25.63 6.79
C CYS A 493 9.00 24.43 6.13
N ASP A 494 8.49 23.51 6.93
CA ASP A 494 7.79 22.33 6.42
C ASP A 494 6.47 22.71 5.73
N ASN A 495 5.80 23.78 6.16
CA ASN A 495 4.55 24.19 5.54
C ASN A 495 4.73 24.96 4.23
N CYS A 496 5.65 25.92 4.14
CA CYS A 496 5.76 26.82 2.98
C CYS A 496 7.10 26.79 2.25
N ARG A 497 8.06 25.97 2.71
CA ARG A 497 9.41 25.80 2.13
C ARG A 497 10.32 27.03 2.09
N ARG A 498 9.92 28.15 2.70
CA ARG A 498 10.81 29.29 2.93
C ARG A 498 12.01 28.87 3.76
N ASP A 499 13.16 29.41 3.43
CA ASP A 499 14.38 29.23 4.22
C ASP A 499 14.21 29.89 5.59
N LEU A 500 14.65 29.19 6.64
CA LEU A 500 14.62 29.67 8.01
C LEU A 500 16.01 30.22 8.39
N PRO A 501 16.07 31.22 9.28
CA PRO A 501 17.33 31.85 9.66
C PRO A 501 18.28 30.87 10.36
N ALA A 502 19.59 31.15 10.29
CA ALA A 502 20.59 30.41 11.04
C ALA A 502 20.29 30.45 12.55
N GLY A 503 20.43 29.31 13.23
CA GLY A 503 20.10 29.21 14.66
C GLY A 503 18.62 29.04 14.99
N HIS A 504 17.70 29.03 14.00
CA HIS A 504 16.25 28.85 14.22
C HIS A 504 15.92 27.63 15.09
N GLN A 505 16.55 26.49 14.80
CA GLN A 505 16.37 25.29 15.61
C GLN A 505 16.75 25.52 17.08
N GLY A 506 17.90 26.17 17.34
CA GLY A 506 18.37 26.43 18.70
C GLY A 506 17.44 27.35 19.48
N ASN A 507 16.93 28.40 18.83
CA ASN A 507 16.03 29.38 19.46
C ASN A 507 14.75 28.73 20.00
N TYR A 508 14.10 27.90 19.17
CA TYR A 508 12.85 27.24 19.56
C TYR A 508 13.04 25.95 20.35
N SER A 509 14.23 25.33 20.32
CA SER A 509 14.46 24.05 21.02
C SER A 509 14.29 24.17 22.54
N ASN A 510 14.76 25.28 23.13
CA ASN A 510 14.64 25.47 24.58
C ASN A 510 13.19 25.78 25.00
N GLU A 511 12.46 26.52 24.18
CA GLU A 511 11.10 26.96 24.48
C GLU A 511 10.07 25.84 24.30
N VAL A 512 10.25 24.97 23.28
CA VAL A 512 9.34 23.85 23.00
C VAL A 512 9.43 22.73 24.04
N GLN A 513 10.55 22.62 24.77
CA GLN A 513 10.69 21.65 25.88
C GLN A 513 9.70 21.92 27.02
N GLN A 514 9.12 23.14 27.11
CA GLN A 514 8.15 23.52 28.14
C GLN A 514 6.69 23.38 27.69
N GLY A 515 6.44 23.03 26.41
CA GLY A 515 5.11 22.84 25.84
C GLY A 515 5.05 23.14 24.34
N ASN A 516 3.93 22.81 23.68
CA ASN A 516 3.72 23.16 22.27
C ASN A 516 3.53 24.68 22.13
N LEU A 517 4.43 25.32 21.40
CA LEU A 517 4.29 26.72 21.04
C LEU A 517 3.36 26.89 19.85
N ARG A 518 2.77 28.07 19.73
CA ARG A 518 1.94 28.42 18.58
C ARG A 518 2.69 28.30 17.25
N GLU A 519 3.97 28.65 17.25
CA GLU A 519 4.83 28.75 16.05
C GLU A 519 5.76 27.55 15.85
N ALA A 520 5.84 26.65 16.82
CA ALA A 520 6.79 25.54 16.79
C ALA A 520 6.18 24.24 17.32
N CYS A 521 6.71 23.12 16.83
CA CYS A 521 6.27 21.77 17.18
C CYS A 521 7.41 21.01 17.86
N GLY A 522 7.09 20.08 18.78
CA GLY A 522 8.05 19.15 19.38
C GLY A 522 8.92 18.38 18.37
N CYS A 523 8.46 18.25 17.13
CA CYS A 523 9.24 17.67 16.03
C CYS A 523 10.55 18.41 15.73
N ILE A 524 10.71 19.67 16.15
CA ILE A 524 11.97 20.41 15.98
C ILE A 524 13.13 19.83 16.80
N LEU A 525 12.81 19.07 17.86
CA LEU A 525 13.75 18.38 18.73
C LEU A 525 14.15 17.01 18.20
N LYS A 526 13.50 16.54 17.14
CA LYS A 526 13.81 15.24 16.54
C LYS A 526 15.07 15.32 15.70
N LYS A 527 15.64 14.13 15.47
CA LYS A 527 16.86 13.97 14.69
C LYS A 527 16.72 14.46 13.25
N ILE A 528 15.52 14.30 12.69
CA ILE A 528 15.06 15.02 11.51
C ILE A 528 14.13 16.12 11.98
N PRO A 529 14.63 17.36 12.14
CA PRO A 529 13.82 18.45 12.68
C PRO A 529 12.76 18.89 11.67
N ILE A 530 11.52 19.04 12.14
CA ILE A 530 10.44 19.72 11.41
C ILE A 530 10.27 21.10 12.04
N ALA A 531 10.41 22.14 11.23
CA ALA A 531 10.32 23.52 11.68
C ALA A 531 9.34 24.32 10.82
N PHE A 532 8.81 25.40 11.40
CA PHE A 532 7.81 26.26 10.77
C PHE A 532 8.23 27.72 10.83
N CYS A 533 7.70 28.53 9.91
CA CYS A 533 7.90 29.98 9.94
C CYS A 533 7.19 30.60 11.15
N PRO A 534 7.82 31.59 11.81
CA PRO A 534 7.14 32.43 12.78
C PRO A 534 6.18 33.41 12.08
N THR A 535 5.17 33.92 12.80
CA THR A 535 4.29 34.98 12.30
C THR A 535 4.52 36.27 13.10
N PRO A 536 4.79 37.41 12.43
CA PRO A 536 4.93 38.68 13.15
C PRO A 536 3.58 39.22 13.65
N ASN A 537 2.46 38.80 13.06
CA ASN A 537 1.12 39.24 13.45
C ASN A 537 0.35 38.09 14.12
N GLN A 538 -0.09 38.34 15.36
CA GLN A 538 -0.84 37.37 16.15
C GLN A 538 -2.22 37.01 15.56
N GLU A 539 -2.79 37.82 14.69
CA GLU A 539 -4.09 37.55 14.08
C GLU A 539 -4.03 36.55 12.91
N TYR A 540 -2.85 36.33 12.32
CA TYR A 540 -2.70 35.38 11.20
C TYR A 540 -2.35 33.97 11.68
N GLN A 541 -2.92 32.97 11.03
CA GLN A 541 -2.59 31.57 11.28
C GLN A 541 -1.11 31.30 10.97
N THR A 542 -0.41 30.64 11.89
CA THR A 542 1.00 30.26 11.69
C THR A 542 1.11 29.06 10.75
N CYS A 543 2.31 28.85 10.20
CA CYS A 543 2.62 27.64 9.45
C CYS A 543 2.47 26.36 10.30
N ALA A 544 2.76 26.42 11.59
CA ALA A 544 2.60 25.29 12.51
C ALA A 544 1.12 24.99 12.80
N GLU A 545 0.29 26.02 13.00
CA GLU A 545 -1.17 25.88 13.16
C GLU A 545 -1.81 25.29 11.91
N ASN A 546 -1.40 25.76 10.72
CA ASN A 546 -1.88 25.22 9.46
C ASN A 546 -1.52 23.73 9.30
N ALA A 547 -0.28 23.36 9.65
CA ALA A 547 0.17 21.98 9.56
C ALA A 547 -0.62 21.05 10.49
N ARG A 548 -0.80 21.42 11.76
CA ARG A 548 -1.60 20.64 12.73
C ARG A 548 -3.06 20.50 12.32
N ALA A 549 -3.59 21.47 11.57
CA ALA A 549 -4.97 21.42 11.09
C ALA A 549 -5.16 20.55 9.84
N ARG A 550 -4.09 20.22 9.09
CA ARG A 550 -4.22 19.66 7.75
C ARG A 550 -3.49 18.34 7.50
N TYR A 551 -2.29 18.13 8.05
CA TYR A 551 -1.47 16.96 7.70
C TYR A 551 -0.48 16.51 8.78
N HIS A 552 -0.34 17.24 9.89
CA HIS A 552 0.61 16.93 10.96
C HIS A 552 -0.10 16.41 12.22
N PHE A 553 -0.69 15.22 12.12
CA PHE A 553 -1.55 14.63 13.16
C PHE A 553 -0.78 13.64 14.03
N ARG A 554 -0.92 12.33 13.79
CA ARG A 554 -0.28 11.25 14.56
C ARG A 554 1.19 11.09 14.20
N THR A 555 1.60 11.53 13.01
CA THR A 555 3.02 11.58 12.63
C THR A 555 3.84 12.54 13.50
N CYS A 556 3.18 13.48 14.17
CA CYS A 556 3.79 14.44 15.07
C CYS A 556 4.49 13.74 16.24
N GLY A 557 5.77 14.06 16.45
CA GLY A 557 6.56 13.56 17.57
C GLY A 557 7.14 12.16 17.36
N MET A 558 6.89 11.51 16.22
CA MET A 558 7.51 10.23 15.86
C MET A 558 8.89 10.44 15.21
N ASP A 559 9.78 9.44 15.32
CA ASP A 559 11.06 9.44 14.63
C ASP A 559 10.96 8.76 13.26
N TRP A 560 11.09 9.56 12.21
CA TRP A 560 11.03 9.11 10.82
C TRP A 560 12.43 9.01 10.18
N GLU A 561 13.53 9.03 10.95
CA GLU A 561 14.88 8.94 10.39
C GLU A 561 15.05 7.70 9.51
N TRP A 562 14.56 6.55 9.98
CA TRP A 562 14.63 5.30 9.23
C TRP A 562 13.96 5.44 7.85
N LEU A 563 12.84 6.16 7.75
CA LEU A 563 12.10 6.33 6.50
C LEU A 563 12.94 7.12 5.50
N HIS A 564 13.59 8.19 5.95
CA HIS A 564 14.52 8.95 5.12
C HIS A 564 15.74 8.12 4.72
N ASP A 565 16.27 7.30 5.63
CA ASP A 565 17.36 6.34 5.33
C ASP A 565 16.97 5.29 4.30
N THR A 566 15.68 5.07 4.04
CA THR A 566 15.24 4.20 2.95
C THR A 566 15.40 4.81 1.55
N MET A 567 15.76 6.09 1.45
CA MET A 567 15.85 6.82 0.18
C MET A 567 17.21 7.49 -0.01
N ARG A 568 17.76 8.08 1.06
CA ARG A 568 18.98 8.89 0.99
C ARG A 568 20.28 8.06 0.92
N PRO A 569 21.41 8.67 0.52
CA PRO A 569 22.74 8.08 0.62
C PRO A 569 23.11 7.68 2.04
N ILE A 570 23.68 6.49 2.20
CA ILE A 570 24.16 5.98 3.47
C ILE A 570 25.68 6.11 3.52
N THR A 571 26.16 6.74 4.60
CA THR A 571 27.59 6.89 4.89
C THR A 571 27.94 6.13 6.17
N SER A 572 29.19 5.66 6.26
CA SER A 572 29.68 4.93 7.43
C SER A 572 31.05 5.46 7.86
N ILE A 573 31.43 5.16 9.10
CA ILE A 573 32.75 5.45 9.67
C ILE A 573 33.36 4.11 10.10
N SER A 574 34.56 3.79 9.60
CA SER A 574 35.27 2.58 10.01
C SER A 574 36.02 2.80 11.33
N ARG A 575 36.20 1.75 12.13
CA ARG A 575 36.99 1.82 13.38
C ARG A 575 38.43 2.24 13.06
N GLY A 576 38.89 3.36 13.62
CA GLY A 576 40.23 3.92 13.40
C GLY A 576 40.32 4.94 12.27
N TYR A 577 39.30 5.07 11.42
CA TYR A 577 39.25 6.04 10.33
C TYR A 577 38.30 7.19 10.67
N GLN A 578 38.79 8.43 10.70
CA GLN A 578 37.96 9.57 11.13
C GLN A 578 37.07 10.15 10.04
N GLN A 579 37.35 9.87 8.76
CA GLN A 579 36.58 10.40 7.64
C GLN A 579 35.43 9.46 7.24
N PRO A 580 34.22 9.99 6.99
CA PRO A 580 33.11 9.18 6.51
C PRO A 580 33.35 8.75 5.06
N TYR A 581 32.89 7.54 4.71
CA TYR A 581 32.91 7.04 3.34
C TYR A 581 31.49 6.68 2.87
N TYR A 582 31.27 6.78 1.56
CA TYR A 582 30.00 6.42 0.94
C TYR A 582 29.88 4.90 0.87
N THR A 583 28.73 4.38 1.30
CA THR A 583 28.47 2.93 1.26
C THR A 583 27.56 2.57 0.09
N HIS A 584 26.35 3.13 0.06
CA HIS A 584 25.32 2.85 -0.94
C HIS A 584 24.21 3.90 -0.89
N THR A 585 23.28 3.80 -1.84
CA THR A 585 22.05 4.58 -1.91
C THR A 585 20.88 3.61 -1.92
N ASN A 586 19.82 3.95 -1.19
CA ASN A 586 18.59 3.15 -1.17
C ASN A 586 17.53 3.64 -2.17
N GLU A 587 17.75 4.77 -2.83
CA GLU A 587 16.81 5.34 -3.81
C GLU A 587 16.28 4.34 -4.84
N ALA A 588 17.10 3.41 -5.32
CA ALA A 588 16.69 2.41 -6.32
C ALA A 588 15.64 1.40 -5.82
N HIS A 589 15.25 1.46 -4.54
CA HIS A 589 14.14 0.70 -3.97
C HIS A 589 12.77 1.39 -4.14
N THR A 590 12.68 2.47 -4.92
CA THR A 590 11.40 3.12 -5.27
C THR A 590 10.59 3.57 -4.04
N THR A 591 11.27 3.93 -2.96
CA THR A 591 10.66 4.29 -1.67
C THR A 591 10.25 5.75 -1.59
N LEU A 592 10.58 6.60 -2.57
CA LEU A 592 10.32 8.05 -2.55
C LEU A 592 8.85 8.42 -2.29
N LEU A 593 7.91 7.68 -2.89
CA LEU A 593 6.46 7.89 -2.68
C LEU A 593 6.02 7.62 -1.24
N SER A 594 6.82 6.92 -0.44
CA SER A 594 6.52 6.60 0.95
C SER A 594 6.39 7.85 1.83
N LEU A 595 7.04 8.97 1.45
CA LEU A 595 6.88 10.25 2.14
C LEU A 595 5.45 10.79 2.05
N LEU A 596 4.84 10.72 0.85
CA LEU A 596 3.44 11.10 0.65
C LEU A 596 2.49 10.06 1.23
N LEU A 597 2.80 8.78 1.06
CA LEU A 597 2.00 7.67 1.60
C LEU A 597 1.85 7.78 3.12
N ARG A 598 2.89 8.25 3.83
CA ARG A 598 2.86 8.50 5.27
C ARG A 598 1.77 9.49 5.64
N GLU A 599 1.69 10.59 4.89
CA GLU A 599 0.67 11.62 5.13
C GLU A 599 -0.72 11.13 4.75
N VAL A 600 -0.87 10.37 3.66
CA VAL A 600 -2.15 9.72 3.31
C VAL A 600 -2.64 8.86 4.47
N PHE A 601 -1.77 8.02 5.05
CA PHE A 601 -2.14 7.21 6.21
C PHE A 601 -2.48 8.06 7.44
N ASP A 602 -1.69 9.10 7.73
CA ASP A 602 -1.94 9.99 8.87
C ASP A 602 -3.28 10.72 8.77
N ILE A 603 -3.57 11.30 7.59
CA ILE A 603 -4.85 11.97 7.27
C ILE A 603 -6.01 10.98 7.41
N THR A 604 -5.85 9.77 6.87
CA THR A 604 -6.89 8.73 6.95
C THR A 604 -7.19 8.39 8.41
N LEU A 605 -6.16 8.10 9.21
CA LEU A 605 -6.31 7.74 10.61
C LEU A 605 -6.93 8.88 11.44
N HIS A 606 -6.59 10.13 11.14
CA HIS A 606 -7.21 11.28 11.78
C HIS A 606 -8.70 11.39 11.42
N ARG A 607 -9.06 11.28 10.13
CA ARG A 607 -10.46 11.36 9.69
C ARG A 607 -11.31 10.19 10.19
N ARG A 608 -10.70 9.03 10.46
CA ARG A 608 -11.37 7.87 11.06
C ARG A 608 -11.89 8.07 12.47
N GLU A 609 -11.44 9.12 13.16
CA GLU A 609 -12.04 9.53 14.43
C GLU A 609 -13.50 9.99 14.25
N ARG A 610 -13.91 10.35 13.02
CA ARG A 610 -15.28 10.71 12.64
C ARG A 610 -15.96 9.67 11.75
N ASP A 611 -15.23 9.09 10.80
CA ASP A 611 -15.71 8.00 9.93
C ASP A 611 -14.82 6.76 10.07
N PRO A 612 -15.13 5.83 10.98
CA PRO A 612 -14.31 4.65 11.26
C PRO A 612 -14.06 3.73 10.06
N HIS A 613 -14.84 3.85 8.99
CA HIS A 613 -14.79 2.97 7.82
C HIS A 613 -14.14 3.62 6.60
N LEU A 614 -13.61 4.85 6.75
CA LEU A 614 -12.94 5.57 5.67
C LEU A 614 -11.72 4.78 5.16
N MET A 615 -11.75 4.41 3.89
CA MET A 615 -10.66 3.74 3.18
C MET A 615 -9.60 4.76 2.76
N ALA A 616 -8.33 4.42 2.93
CA ALA A 616 -7.23 5.35 2.68
C ALA A 616 -7.13 5.83 1.22
N HIS A 617 -7.58 5.02 0.26
CA HIS A 617 -7.63 5.39 -1.16
C HIS A 617 -8.85 6.24 -1.54
N GLU A 618 -9.79 6.45 -0.62
CA GLU A 618 -11.05 7.18 -0.82
C GLU A 618 -11.10 8.50 -0.01
N ILE A 619 -9.98 8.95 0.55
CA ILE A 619 -9.90 10.32 1.11
C ILE A 619 -10.13 11.34 -0.01
N ASP A 620 -10.72 12.49 0.32
CA ASP A 620 -11.15 13.52 -0.64
C ASP A 620 -10.04 13.92 -1.64
N GLU A 621 -8.79 14.02 -1.17
CA GLU A 621 -7.62 14.36 -1.99
C GLU A 621 -7.32 13.33 -3.09
N LEU A 622 -7.64 12.06 -2.84
CA LEU A 622 -7.37 10.95 -3.76
C LEU A 622 -8.59 10.53 -4.57
N LEU A 623 -9.80 10.82 -4.08
CA LEU A 623 -11.05 10.39 -4.71
C LEU A 623 -11.27 11.06 -6.07
N VAL A 624 -10.88 12.33 -6.21
CA VAL A 624 -11.00 13.09 -7.47
C VAL A 624 -10.03 12.61 -8.57
N LEU A 625 -8.93 11.98 -8.17
CA LEU A 625 -7.87 11.52 -9.05
C LEU A 625 -8.31 10.31 -9.90
N GLU A 626 -7.50 9.97 -10.90
CA GLU A 626 -7.78 8.86 -11.82
C GLU A 626 -8.04 7.52 -11.10
N SER A 627 -8.85 6.69 -11.75
CA SER A 627 -9.27 5.35 -11.35
C SER A 627 -8.74 4.32 -12.36
N PRO A 628 -8.82 3.01 -12.07
CA PRO A 628 -8.36 1.96 -12.99
C PRO A 628 -8.91 2.08 -14.42
N GLU A 629 -10.11 2.66 -14.63
CA GLU A 629 -10.63 2.90 -15.99
C GLU A 629 -9.71 3.80 -16.84
N ASN A 630 -8.98 4.74 -16.22
CA ASN A 630 -8.09 5.66 -16.93
C ASN A 630 -6.69 5.08 -17.18
N TRP A 631 -6.36 3.97 -16.51
CA TRP A 631 -5.02 3.37 -16.51
C TRP A 631 -4.88 2.21 -17.49
N GLN A 632 -5.74 2.17 -18.51
CA GLN A 632 -5.61 1.19 -19.59
C GLN A 632 -4.23 1.33 -20.25
N ASN A 633 -3.50 0.22 -20.36
CA ASN A 633 -2.11 0.16 -20.85
C ASN A 633 -1.04 0.85 -19.96
N GLN A 634 -1.40 1.32 -18.76
CA GLN A 634 -0.42 1.87 -17.82
C GLN A 634 0.37 0.79 -17.10
N SER A 635 1.66 1.04 -16.90
CA SER A 635 2.55 0.23 -16.07
C SER A 635 3.08 1.06 -14.91
N PHE A 636 2.96 0.55 -13.70
CA PHE A 636 3.39 1.20 -12.46
C PHE A 636 4.59 0.48 -11.87
N PRO A 637 5.58 1.20 -11.31
CA PRO A 637 6.78 0.61 -10.77
C PRO A 637 6.46 -0.18 -9.50
N PHE A 638 7.07 -1.36 -9.37
CA PHE A 638 6.94 -2.19 -8.18
C PHE A 638 8.31 -2.65 -7.68
N THR A 639 8.52 -2.52 -6.37
CA THR A 639 9.58 -3.23 -5.64
C THR A 639 9.02 -3.77 -4.34
N LEU A 640 9.63 -4.84 -3.81
CA LEU A 640 9.24 -5.39 -2.51
C LEU A 640 9.37 -4.35 -1.39
N ALA A 641 10.42 -3.52 -1.46
CA ALA A 641 10.67 -2.48 -0.47
C ALA A 641 9.63 -1.36 -0.53
N GLY A 642 9.47 -0.72 -1.70
CA GLY A 642 8.60 0.45 -1.88
C GLY A 642 7.11 0.15 -1.81
N ASN A 643 6.69 -1.06 -2.21
CA ASN A 643 5.27 -1.39 -2.33
C ASN A 643 4.75 -2.27 -1.18
N VAL A 644 5.62 -2.90 -0.39
CA VAL A 644 5.20 -3.84 0.68
C VAL A 644 5.90 -3.56 2.01
N GLN A 645 7.24 -3.65 2.07
CA GLN A 645 7.95 -3.59 3.36
C GLN A 645 7.83 -2.23 4.04
N VAL A 646 8.17 -1.15 3.32
CA VAL A 646 8.16 0.20 3.87
C VAL A 646 6.73 0.66 4.20
N PRO A 647 5.72 0.46 3.33
CA PRO A 647 4.32 0.75 3.69
C PRO A 647 3.83 0.03 4.96
N PHE A 648 4.13 -1.26 5.14
CA PHE A 648 3.74 -2.00 6.34
C PHE A 648 4.46 -1.49 7.59
N ASP A 649 5.76 -1.19 7.49
CA ASP A 649 6.52 -0.61 8.60
C ASP A 649 5.96 0.76 9.02
N MET A 650 5.54 1.59 8.05
CA MET A 650 4.89 2.88 8.32
C MET A 650 3.55 2.72 9.03
N LEU A 651 2.69 1.82 8.55
CA LEU A 651 1.40 1.54 9.16
C LEU A 651 1.56 1.07 10.61
N MET A 652 2.47 0.13 10.86
CA MET A 652 2.75 -0.34 12.21
C MET A 652 3.32 0.76 13.12
N GLN A 653 4.19 1.63 12.61
CA GLN A 653 4.68 2.78 13.40
C GLN A 653 3.56 3.78 13.74
N LEU A 654 2.55 3.91 12.87
CA LEU A 654 1.34 4.69 13.13
C LEU A 654 0.33 3.97 14.04
N GLY A 655 0.66 2.77 14.51
CA GLY A 655 -0.16 1.95 15.41
C GLY A 655 -1.22 1.09 14.72
N VAL A 656 -1.14 0.93 13.39
CA VAL A 656 -2.05 0.07 12.64
C VAL A 656 -1.60 -1.38 12.73
N ASP A 657 -2.50 -2.26 13.18
CA ASP A 657 -2.33 -3.70 13.08
C ASP A 657 -2.57 -4.17 11.65
N ILE A 658 -1.49 -4.31 10.87
CA ILE A 658 -1.51 -4.73 9.47
C ILE A 658 -2.08 -6.14 9.24
N PHE A 659 -2.26 -6.94 10.29
CA PHE A 659 -2.86 -8.27 10.20
C PHE A 659 -4.38 -8.23 10.43
N ARG A 660 -4.87 -7.28 11.22
CA ARG A 660 -6.30 -7.19 11.55
C ARG A 660 -7.02 -6.16 10.69
N ASP A 661 -6.41 -5.01 10.46
CA ASP A 661 -7.07 -3.90 9.77
C ASP A 661 -6.93 -4.02 8.25
N LEU A 662 -7.83 -4.78 7.62
CA LEU A 662 -7.88 -4.97 6.17
C LEU A 662 -8.36 -3.74 5.39
N THR A 663 -8.69 -2.64 6.06
CA THR A 663 -8.90 -1.36 5.38
C THR A 663 -7.58 -0.73 4.89
N PHE A 664 -6.44 -1.23 5.39
CA PHE A 664 -5.08 -0.97 4.89
C PHE A 664 -4.47 -2.21 4.23
N ASP A 665 -5.30 -3.06 3.61
CA ASP A 665 -4.81 -4.23 2.88
C ASP A 665 -3.91 -3.83 1.68
N THR A 666 -3.15 -4.78 1.15
CA THR A 666 -2.13 -4.55 0.11
C THR A 666 -2.72 -3.84 -1.11
N TRP A 667 -3.95 -4.17 -1.49
CA TRP A 667 -4.61 -3.57 -2.66
C TRP A 667 -4.91 -2.08 -2.46
N VAL A 668 -5.24 -1.66 -1.24
CA VAL A 668 -5.47 -0.26 -0.89
C VAL A 668 -4.17 0.52 -1.06
N ILE A 669 -3.07 -0.04 -0.56
CA ILE A 669 -1.73 0.56 -0.67
C ILE A 669 -1.32 0.67 -2.15
N GLN A 670 -1.49 -0.39 -2.94
CA GLN A 670 -1.16 -0.33 -4.37
C GLN A 670 -2.02 0.69 -5.11
N LEU A 671 -3.31 0.80 -4.80
CA LEU A 671 -4.19 1.78 -5.42
C LEU A 671 -3.78 3.23 -5.10
N ILE A 672 -3.38 3.50 -3.86
CA ILE A 672 -2.82 4.81 -3.46
C ILE A 672 -1.52 5.07 -4.23
N LEU A 673 -0.58 4.11 -4.26
CA LEU A 673 0.69 4.27 -4.95
C LEU A 673 0.52 4.52 -6.45
N LYS A 674 -0.45 3.86 -7.10
CA LYS A 674 -0.82 4.11 -8.50
C LYS A 674 -1.31 5.55 -8.71
N LYS A 675 -2.26 6.02 -7.88
CA LYS A 675 -2.74 7.42 -7.89
C LYS A 675 -1.59 8.41 -7.67
N LEU A 676 -0.74 8.18 -6.68
CA LEU A 676 0.40 9.06 -6.39
C LEU A 676 1.39 9.08 -7.57
N THR A 677 1.72 7.93 -8.16
CA THR A 677 2.64 7.85 -9.29
C THR A 677 2.15 8.68 -10.48
N ALA A 678 0.84 8.69 -10.75
CA ALA A 678 0.25 9.41 -11.87
C ALA A 678 0.11 10.93 -11.65
N HIS A 679 0.09 11.41 -10.40
CA HIS A 679 -0.35 12.78 -10.08
C HIS A 679 0.62 13.61 -9.24
N ILE A 680 1.74 13.04 -8.82
CA ILE A 680 2.76 13.72 -8.03
C ILE A 680 3.47 14.81 -8.83
N VAL A 681 3.67 15.97 -8.20
CA VAL A 681 4.43 17.08 -8.78
C VAL A 681 5.73 17.26 -8.01
N PRO A 682 6.90 17.06 -8.65
CA PRO A 682 8.18 17.36 -8.02
C PRO A 682 8.36 18.88 -7.92
N TRP A 683 8.85 19.35 -6.77
CA TRP A 683 9.03 20.77 -6.50
C TRP A 683 10.45 21.29 -6.70
N ASP A 684 11.42 20.38 -6.67
CA ASP A 684 12.85 20.67 -6.58
C ASP A 684 13.27 21.78 -7.58
N PRO A 685 13.86 22.90 -7.13
CA PRO A 685 14.19 24.05 -7.99
C PRO A 685 15.08 23.67 -9.18
N ASP A 686 15.97 22.72 -8.94
CA ASP A 686 16.89 22.12 -9.89
C ASP A 686 16.21 21.48 -11.12
N LEU A 687 14.96 21.05 -11.00
CA LEU A 687 14.19 20.47 -12.09
C LEU A 687 13.53 21.52 -13.00
N ARG A 688 13.71 22.82 -12.68
CA ARG A 688 13.17 23.95 -13.46
C ARG A 688 14.15 24.43 -14.53
N GLU A 689 15.35 23.85 -14.58
CA GLU A 689 16.34 24.08 -15.61
C GLU A 689 16.37 22.88 -16.58
N PRO A 690 16.66 23.08 -17.88
CA PRO A 690 16.85 21.96 -18.81
C PRO A 690 17.97 21.03 -18.32
N ARG A 691 17.65 19.76 -18.04
CA ARG A 691 18.61 18.78 -17.54
C ARG A 691 18.45 17.42 -18.22
N GLU A 692 19.56 16.71 -18.37
CA GLU A 692 19.56 15.31 -18.80
C GLU A 692 19.12 14.40 -17.65
N ILE A 693 18.30 13.39 -17.96
CA ILE A 693 17.80 12.45 -16.97
C ILE A 693 18.92 11.51 -16.52
N ARG A 694 19.21 11.50 -15.22
CA ARG A 694 20.27 10.66 -14.62
C ARG A 694 19.78 9.21 -14.49
N LYS A 695 20.36 8.32 -15.30
CA LYS A 695 20.08 6.86 -15.25
C LYS A 695 21.02 6.11 -14.32
N GLU A 696 22.16 6.70 -13.98
CA GLU A 696 23.18 6.11 -13.11
C GLU A 696 23.73 7.15 -12.12
N LYS A 697 24.29 6.68 -11.01
CA LYS A 697 24.98 7.53 -10.02
C LYS A 697 26.48 7.26 -10.08
N GLU A 698 27.27 8.31 -10.23
CA GLU A 698 28.72 8.24 -10.49
C GLU A 698 29.59 7.93 -9.26
N THR A 699 28.99 7.75 -8.07
CA THR A 699 29.76 7.48 -6.84
C THR A 699 29.94 5.99 -6.56
N SER A 700 31.20 5.54 -6.56
CA SER A 700 31.58 4.18 -6.16
C SER A 700 31.60 4.00 -4.63
N PRO A 701 31.09 2.87 -4.10
CA PRO A 701 31.25 2.50 -2.70
C PRO A 701 32.73 2.51 -2.25
N GLY A 702 33.01 3.04 -1.06
CA GLY A 702 34.36 3.10 -0.49
C GLY A 702 35.11 4.41 -0.75
N ASN A 703 34.59 5.30 -1.59
CA ASN A 703 35.17 6.63 -1.78
C ASN A 703 35.01 7.48 -0.52
N THR A 704 36.11 8.09 -0.08
CA THR A 704 36.12 9.10 0.97
C THR A 704 35.36 10.32 0.52
N ILE A 705 34.49 10.84 1.39
CA ILE A 705 33.58 11.91 1.01
C ILE A 705 34.18 13.27 1.39
N SER A 706 34.40 14.14 0.40
CA SER A 706 34.44 15.59 0.62
C SER A 706 33.02 16.17 0.42
N GLY A 707 32.67 17.23 1.16
CA GLY A 707 31.31 17.79 1.18
C GLY A 707 30.73 18.20 -0.19
N GLN A 708 31.57 18.46 -1.18
CA GLN A 708 31.17 18.81 -2.55
C GLN A 708 30.77 17.59 -3.42
N GLY A 709 31.21 16.38 -3.08
CA GLY A 709 30.95 15.17 -3.89
C GLY A 709 29.60 14.49 -3.62
N LEU A 710 28.96 14.73 -2.46
CA LEU A 710 27.70 14.09 -2.09
C LEU A 710 26.48 14.57 -2.89
N ASN A 711 26.53 15.76 -3.51
CA ASN A 711 25.37 16.32 -4.26
C ASN A 711 25.02 15.41 -5.44
N ILE A 712 26.02 14.71 -5.96
CA ILE A 712 25.90 13.76 -7.06
C ILE A 712 25.18 12.47 -6.61
N SER A 713 25.31 12.14 -5.32
CA SER A 713 24.70 10.95 -4.72
C SER A 713 23.32 11.19 -4.14
N ASP A 714 22.90 12.44 -3.89
CA ASP A 714 21.58 12.74 -3.33
C ASP A 714 20.46 12.18 -4.23
N PRO A 715 19.26 11.88 -3.69
CA PRO A 715 18.19 11.31 -4.49
C PRO A 715 17.72 12.25 -5.59
N MET A 716 17.07 11.72 -6.61
CA MET A 716 16.63 12.53 -7.74
C MET A 716 15.56 13.55 -7.35
N PHE A 717 14.67 13.17 -6.44
CA PHE A 717 13.62 14.03 -5.90
C PHE A 717 13.78 14.18 -4.40
N HIS A 718 13.63 15.40 -3.91
CA HIS A 718 13.73 15.73 -2.49
C HIS A 718 12.45 16.37 -1.95
N ALA A 719 11.65 16.99 -2.81
CA ALA A 719 10.37 17.56 -2.43
C ALA A 719 9.30 17.14 -3.43
N LEU A 720 8.31 16.42 -2.92
CA LEU A 720 7.20 15.87 -3.69
C LEU A 720 5.88 16.40 -3.12
N TYR A 721 4.93 16.71 -4.00
CA TYR A 721 3.62 17.23 -3.61
C TYR A 721 2.49 16.60 -4.40
N LEU A 722 1.31 16.57 -3.78
CA LEU A 722 0.05 16.34 -4.45
C LEU A 722 -0.81 17.62 -4.43
N TYR A 723 -1.31 17.98 -5.60
CA TYR A 723 -2.21 19.11 -5.83
C TYR A 723 -3.46 18.58 -6.54
N PRO A 724 -4.49 18.11 -5.81
CA PRO A 724 -5.64 17.43 -6.41
C PRO A 724 -6.36 18.27 -7.47
N GLY A 725 -6.47 19.59 -7.28
CA GLY A 725 -7.07 20.48 -8.27
C GLY A 725 -6.20 20.64 -9.52
N PHE A 726 -4.90 20.85 -9.33
CA PHE A 726 -3.94 20.92 -10.43
C PHE A 726 -3.90 19.63 -11.26
N SER A 727 -4.06 18.46 -10.62
CA SER A 727 -4.09 17.16 -11.30
C SER A 727 -5.26 16.99 -12.27
N LEU A 728 -6.27 17.88 -12.26
CA LEU A 728 -7.40 17.85 -13.19
C LEU A 728 -7.16 18.68 -14.46
N PHE A 729 -6.05 19.42 -14.56
CA PHE A 729 -5.69 20.07 -15.83
C PHE A 729 -5.14 19.04 -16.80
N ASN A 730 -5.81 18.88 -17.93
CA ASN A 730 -5.30 18.04 -19.00
C ASN A 730 -4.03 18.65 -19.59
N HIS A 731 -3.09 17.76 -19.87
CA HIS A 731 -1.83 18.15 -20.50
C HIS A 731 -1.97 18.25 -22.01
N ALA A 732 -1.28 19.21 -22.62
CA ALA A 732 -1.17 19.32 -24.07
C ALA A 732 0.28 19.51 -24.52
N CYS A 733 0.63 18.90 -25.66
CA CYS A 733 1.93 19.02 -26.28
C CYS A 733 2.12 20.47 -26.84
N PRO A 734 3.36 20.95 -27.09
CA PRO A 734 3.61 22.33 -27.52
C PRO A 734 2.84 22.77 -28.76
N GLY A 735 2.23 23.96 -28.69
CA GLY A 735 1.35 24.50 -29.73
C GLY A 735 -0.14 24.22 -29.53
N SER A 736 -0.50 23.34 -28.58
CA SER A 736 -1.89 22.98 -28.28
C SER A 736 -2.36 23.31 -26.85
N TYR A 737 -1.48 23.84 -25.99
CA TYR A 737 -1.85 24.35 -24.66
C TYR A 737 -2.22 25.84 -24.73
N ASN A 738 -3.14 26.30 -23.87
CA ASN A 738 -3.60 27.69 -23.78
C ASN A 738 -3.33 28.32 -22.40
N ALA A 739 -2.83 27.53 -21.44
CA ALA A 739 -2.34 27.97 -20.15
C ALA A 739 -0.98 27.36 -19.82
N THR A 740 -0.30 27.92 -18.83
CA THR A 740 0.93 27.37 -18.26
C THR A 740 0.88 27.45 -16.74
N TRP A 741 1.85 26.86 -16.07
CA TRP A 741 1.89 26.76 -14.62
C TRP A 741 3.30 26.93 -14.06
N GLY A 742 3.38 27.18 -12.76
CA GLY A 742 4.63 27.35 -12.04
C GLY A 742 4.40 27.54 -10.55
N TYR A 743 5.50 27.68 -9.81
CA TYR A 743 5.43 27.95 -8.37
C TYR A 743 5.48 29.43 -8.09
N ASP A 744 4.76 29.83 -7.05
CA ASP A 744 4.71 31.21 -6.58
C ASP A 744 6.07 31.63 -5.96
N PRO A 745 6.60 32.81 -6.34
CA PRO A 745 7.88 33.29 -5.81
C PRO A 745 7.82 33.74 -4.34
N GLU A 746 6.64 34.10 -3.80
CA GLU A 746 6.45 34.60 -2.43
C GLU A 746 6.05 33.48 -1.45
N VAL A 747 5.28 32.51 -1.93
CA VAL A 747 4.87 31.32 -1.17
C VAL A 747 5.42 30.09 -1.90
N PRO A 748 6.64 29.63 -1.55
CA PRO A 748 7.40 28.75 -2.44
C PRO A 748 6.71 27.45 -2.85
N ASN A 749 5.81 26.89 -2.03
CA ASN A 749 5.03 25.69 -2.36
C ASN A 749 3.61 25.97 -2.86
N ARG A 750 3.26 27.21 -3.21
CA ARG A 750 1.98 27.51 -3.86
C ARG A 750 2.15 27.35 -5.37
N LEU A 751 1.25 26.60 -5.99
CA LEU A 751 1.19 26.40 -7.43
C LEU A 751 0.24 27.43 -8.04
N LEU A 752 0.64 28.01 -9.17
CA LEU A 752 -0.12 28.97 -9.95
C LEU A 752 -0.32 28.44 -11.37
N VAL A 753 -1.51 28.65 -11.94
CA VAL A 753 -1.82 28.42 -13.36
C VAL A 753 -2.31 29.74 -13.95
N TRP A 754 -1.79 30.13 -15.11
CA TRP A 754 -2.19 31.35 -15.80
C TRP A 754 -2.29 31.14 -17.31
N SER A 755 -3.11 31.95 -17.97
CA SER A 755 -3.32 31.87 -19.42
C SER A 755 -2.10 32.39 -20.19
N ILE A 756 -1.82 31.80 -21.35
CA ILE A 756 -0.81 32.32 -22.30
C ILE A 756 -1.46 33.06 -23.48
N THR A 757 -2.69 32.66 -23.83
CA THR A 757 -3.54 33.26 -24.85
C THR A 757 -4.90 33.55 -24.24
N PRO A 758 -5.73 34.42 -24.83
CA PRO A 758 -7.11 34.56 -24.40
C PRO A 758 -7.83 33.21 -24.49
N ILE A 759 -8.61 32.87 -23.46
CA ILE A 759 -9.38 31.61 -23.38
C ILE A 759 -10.87 31.96 -23.37
N GLN A 760 -11.64 31.35 -24.26
CA GLN A 760 -13.06 31.63 -24.37
C GLN A 760 -13.88 30.88 -23.32
N LYS A 761 -15.04 31.44 -22.94
CA LYS A 761 -16.01 30.72 -22.11
C LYS A 761 -16.34 29.35 -22.71
N GLY A 762 -16.26 28.30 -21.88
CA GLY A 762 -16.52 26.91 -22.27
C GLY A 762 -15.32 26.19 -22.88
N GLU A 763 -14.23 26.89 -23.15
CA GLU A 763 -12.99 26.29 -23.63
C GLU A 763 -12.28 25.54 -22.50
N GLU A 764 -11.68 24.40 -22.84
CA GLU A 764 -10.86 23.61 -21.92
C GLU A 764 -9.51 24.28 -21.68
N ILE A 765 -9.09 24.34 -20.43
CA ILE A 765 -7.80 24.90 -20.03
C ILE A 765 -6.79 23.76 -20.00
N ARG A 766 -5.79 23.83 -20.88
CA ARG A 766 -4.76 22.81 -21.05
C ARG A 766 -3.39 23.37 -20.74
N ILE A 767 -2.57 22.58 -20.06
CA ILE A 767 -1.24 22.98 -19.57
C ILE A 767 -0.12 22.15 -20.21
N PRO A 768 1.11 22.67 -20.34
CA PRO A 768 2.25 21.86 -20.77
C PRO A 768 2.67 20.87 -19.68
N TYR A 769 3.21 19.72 -20.10
CA TYR A 769 3.83 18.75 -19.18
C TYR A 769 5.27 19.15 -18.83
N PHE A 770 6.07 19.46 -19.85
CA PHE A 770 7.49 19.82 -19.71
C PHE A 770 7.69 21.31 -19.92
N HIS A 771 8.80 21.85 -19.42
CA HIS A 771 9.16 23.21 -19.71
C HIS A 771 9.37 23.36 -21.23
N SER A 772 9.04 24.53 -21.79
CA SER A 772 9.13 24.78 -23.24
C SER A 772 10.54 24.60 -23.83
N ASN A 773 11.56 24.55 -22.96
CA ASN A 773 12.96 24.45 -23.32
C ASN A 773 13.56 23.04 -23.13
N ASP A 774 12.76 22.05 -22.71
CA ASP A 774 13.23 20.67 -22.50
C ASP A 774 13.46 19.96 -23.84
N GLN A 775 14.66 20.11 -24.39
CA GLN A 775 15.09 19.45 -25.62
C GLN A 775 15.47 17.99 -25.34
N GLY A 776 14.49 17.08 -25.35
CA GLY A 776 14.76 15.65 -25.13
C GLY A 776 13.56 14.78 -24.79
N VAL A 777 12.38 15.38 -24.62
CA VAL A 777 11.15 14.69 -24.23
C VAL A 777 10.64 13.77 -25.35
N THR A 778 10.83 12.46 -25.23
CA THR A 778 10.34 11.46 -26.19
C THR A 778 8.84 11.15 -26.04
N SER A 779 8.20 10.56 -27.04
CA SER A 779 6.85 10.00 -26.90
C SER A 779 6.78 8.99 -25.74
N ILE A 780 7.83 8.18 -25.62
CA ILE A 780 8.03 7.22 -24.52
C ILE A 780 8.13 7.92 -23.16
N THR A 781 8.81 9.07 -23.11
CA THR A 781 8.89 9.90 -21.90
C THR A 781 7.53 10.46 -21.52
N LEU A 782 6.81 11.03 -22.50
CA LEU A 782 5.46 11.56 -22.31
C LEU A 782 4.50 10.47 -21.84
N GLU A 783 4.55 9.30 -22.46
CA GLU A 783 3.71 8.17 -22.09
C GLU A 783 4.02 7.65 -20.69
N ARG A 784 5.29 7.60 -20.28
CA ARG A 784 5.66 7.18 -18.91
C ARG A 784 5.10 8.13 -17.85
N VAL A 785 5.17 9.43 -18.09
CA VAL A 785 4.79 10.43 -17.09
C VAL A 785 3.31 10.78 -17.09
N LEU A 786 2.67 10.78 -18.25
CA LEU A 786 1.20 10.89 -18.36
C LEU A 786 0.52 9.55 -18.02
N GLY A 787 1.30 8.47 -17.95
CA GLY A 787 0.80 7.09 -17.97
C GLY A 787 0.19 6.68 -19.32
N ARG A 788 -0.03 7.60 -20.25
CA ARG A 788 -0.78 7.31 -21.49
C ARG A 788 -0.24 8.11 -22.67
N PRO A 789 -0.55 7.69 -23.91
CA PRO A 789 -0.21 8.49 -25.09
C PRO A 789 -0.77 9.91 -24.99
N CYS A 790 0.00 10.93 -25.41
CA CYS A 790 -0.48 12.33 -25.52
C CYS A 790 -1.65 12.36 -26.52
N ASP A 791 -2.84 12.81 -26.11
CA ASP A 791 -4.05 12.83 -26.96
C ASP A 791 -4.34 14.21 -27.59
N CYS A 792 -3.43 15.18 -27.42
CA CYS A 792 -3.67 16.58 -27.73
C CYS A 792 -3.88 16.91 -29.24
N GLY A 793 -3.86 15.90 -30.12
CA GLY A 793 -4.05 16.03 -31.57
C GLY A 793 -2.95 16.77 -32.33
N GLY A 794 -1.91 17.27 -31.64
CA GLY A 794 -0.79 18.00 -32.24
C GLY A 794 0.42 17.11 -32.61
N PRO A 795 1.34 17.60 -33.46
CA PRO A 795 2.55 16.85 -33.80
C PRO A 795 3.43 16.65 -32.56
N HIS A 796 3.66 15.39 -32.18
CA HIS A 796 4.57 15.07 -31.09
C HIS A 796 6.02 15.44 -31.47
N ILE A 797 6.80 15.93 -30.50
CA ILE A 797 8.18 16.46 -30.67
C ILE A 797 9.13 15.50 -31.43
N HIS A 798 8.79 14.19 -31.53
CA HIS A 798 9.57 13.16 -32.23
C HIS A 798 8.98 12.64 -33.55
N GLN A 799 7.94 13.26 -34.10
CA GLN A 799 7.53 12.99 -35.49
C GLN A 799 8.46 13.64 -36.55
N ARG A 800 9.63 14.15 -36.15
CA ARG A 800 10.74 14.32 -37.09
C ARG A 800 11.30 12.93 -37.41
N ARG A 801 10.81 12.34 -38.51
CA ARG A 801 11.32 11.12 -39.14
C ARG A 801 12.86 11.07 -39.00
N PRO A 802 13.46 9.94 -38.57
CA PRO A 802 14.89 9.76 -38.80
C PRO A 802 15.13 9.98 -40.29
N LYS A 803 16.07 10.87 -40.64
CA LYS A 803 16.56 10.96 -42.01
C LYS A 803 16.92 9.54 -42.42
N ALA A 804 16.25 9.04 -43.45
CA ALA A 804 16.63 7.79 -44.09
C ALA A 804 18.14 7.83 -44.32
N ALA A 805 18.87 6.89 -43.71
CA ALA A 805 20.25 6.66 -44.06
C ALA A 805 20.28 6.37 -45.56
N ALA A 806 20.87 7.28 -46.32
CA ALA A 806 21.05 7.11 -47.75
C ALA A 806 22.16 6.07 -47.96
N ARG A 807 21.76 4.95 -48.57
CA ARG A 807 22.56 3.89 -49.22
C ARG A 807 23.52 3.07 -48.36
#